data_AF-A0A7J7HWY8-F1
#
_entry.id   AF-A0A7J7HWY8-F1
#
_cell.length_a   1.000
_cell.length_b   1.000
_cell.length_c   1.000
_cell.angle_alpha   90.00
_cell.angle_beta   90.00
_cell.angle_gamma   90.00
#
_symmetry.space_group_name_H-M   'P 1'
#
loop_
_entity.id
_entity.type
_entity.pdbx_description
1 polymer ?
#
loop_
_entity_poly.entity_id
_entity_poly.type
_entity_poly.pdbx_seq_one_letter_code
_entity_poly.pdbx_strand_id
1 'polypeptide(L)'
;MVSNQEQLRTAHNFPHLSLMATAAVADTRKLPRPGRGGVISHNLTEGEARVRAIAEIVNNMVDLSRRGDTVDLNALKSAACRKYGLSRAPKLVEMIAALPESDRDSLLPKLKVKPVRTASGIAVVAVMSKPYRCPHIATTGNICVYCPGGPDWDFEYSTQSYTGYEPTSMRAIRARYNPYVQARSRIDRLKRLGHSVDEVEFISMGGTFMSLPSYYRDYFIRNLHDALSGHTSVNVEEAVSYSEHSAVKRPDYCLGPHLRQMLSYGCTRLEIGVQSTYEDVARDTNRGHTVAAVADCFCLAKDAGFKVVAHMMPDLPNIGVERDMESFKEFFESPSFRADGLKIYPTLVIRGTGLYELWKTGRYRNYPPEQLVDILARILAMVPPWTRVYRVQRDIPMPLVTSGVEKGNLRELALARMDDLGLKCRNVRTCEAGIQDIHHKIKPEEVDLVRRDYTANEGWETFLSEIKATNSQFNHNSPLKTVFFGGGTPSLVPSKLVSLVLETLNLKFGLCLDAEISMEMDPGMFDVVKMKELMGLGVNRVSSGVQAFQDELLKACGRAHGVDEVHEAIGVVGTCGVENWSMDLISSLPHQTPQMWDESLLLTVNARPKHKFLYETLLSRYSPGEFPLPSETQSAEFYKTASRMLSDARYNHYEISSYCKDNFECKHNLTYWDNKSFYGFGLGSTSFLGRFRFSRPKTMKEYAGYDQNLEDGVVGLSEDSFPDPKDMAMDAVMLSFGTAKGLGLKSFRKTFGTSLVHYLCKAYRPFVKSGHVVCLDRHRSLITTDRFCALLSDEEEIEETVAFIRLSDPDGFLLSNELISLAFQRFKVGFLGPEAAGFCWSSRRAGKGHSNVFAQIYACLDPRATNHAYRGMMAEESKCTI
;
A
#
# COMPACT_ATOMS: atom_id res chain seq x y z
N MET A 1 77.72 -19.05 -7.78
CA MET A 1 78.54 -18.92 -9.01
C MET A 1 78.14 -17.62 -9.70
N VAL A 2 79.05 -16.63 -9.66
CA VAL A 2 79.38 -15.61 -10.69
C VAL A 2 78.23 -14.87 -11.41
N SER A 3 77.92 -13.68 -10.88
CA SER A 3 77.95 -12.32 -11.47
C SER A 3 77.63 -12.00 -12.96
N ASN A 4 77.13 -10.75 -13.09
CA ASN A 4 77.18 -9.76 -14.18
C ASN A 4 76.05 -9.78 -15.22
N GLN A 5 75.19 -8.75 -15.35
CA GLN A 5 75.35 -7.32 -15.71
C GLN A 5 75.67 -7.03 -17.19
N GLU A 6 74.83 -6.15 -17.75
CA GLU A 6 75.08 -5.11 -18.77
C GLU A 6 74.91 -5.36 -20.29
N GLN A 7 74.02 -4.50 -20.84
CA GLN A 7 74.13 -3.62 -22.02
C GLN A 7 74.58 -4.14 -23.39
N LEU A 8 73.88 -3.66 -24.45
CA LEU A 8 74.38 -3.02 -25.70
C LEU A 8 73.23 -3.06 -26.76
N ARG A 9 72.66 -1.94 -27.19
CA ARG A 9 73.09 -0.99 -28.26
C ARG A 9 73.01 -1.52 -29.71
N THR A 10 72.00 -0.99 -30.43
CA THR A 10 72.03 -0.29 -31.75
C THR A 10 72.61 -0.91 -33.03
N ALA A 11 71.77 -0.84 -34.09
CA ALA A 11 72.00 -0.23 -35.43
C ALA A 11 72.32 -1.09 -36.69
N HIS A 12 71.83 -0.53 -37.82
CA HIS A 12 72.19 -0.70 -39.26
C HIS A 12 71.59 -1.90 -40.03
N ASN A 13 71.16 -1.83 -41.32
CA ASN A 13 71.34 -0.88 -42.44
C ASN A 13 70.36 -1.16 -43.63
N PHE A 14 69.91 -0.09 -44.33
CA PHE A 14 69.69 0.22 -45.80
C PHE A 14 69.57 -0.88 -46.91
N PRO A 15 69.06 -0.62 -48.16
CA PRO A 15 69.25 0.60 -48.98
C PRO A 15 68.17 1.13 -49.98
N HIS A 16 68.40 2.41 -50.38
CA HIS A 16 68.15 3.20 -51.61
C HIS A 16 67.22 2.77 -52.76
N LEU A 17 66.45 3.74 -53.31
CA LEU A 17 66.56 4.19 -54.72
C LEU A 17 65.87 5.56 -54.95
N SER A 18 66.25 6.22 -56.05
CA SER A 18 66.19 7.67 -56.30
C SER A 18 65.29 8.04 -57.49
N LEU A 19 64.99 9.35 -57.63
CA LEU A 19 64.63 10.10 -58.85
C LEU A 19 63.18 9.98 -59.38
N MET A 20 62.40 11.07 -59.31
CA MET A 20 62.06 11.95 -60.45
C MET A 20 60.90 12.93 -60.11
N ALA A 21 61.03 14.13 -60.65
CA ALA A 21 60.06 15.21 -60.60
C ALA A 21 58.85 14.95 -61.52
N THR A 22 57.65 15.43 -61.17
CA THR A 22 56.81 16.32 -62.02
C THR A 22 55.40 16.52 -61.43
N ALA A 23 54.91 17.75 -61.65
CA ALA A 23 53.51 18.16 -61.83
C ALA A 23 52.56 18.24 -60.61
N ALA A 24 52.14 19.48 -60.38
CA ALA A 24 51.08 19.92 -59.50
C ALA A 24 49.71 19.29 -59.83
N VAL A 25 48.97 18.93 -58.78
CA VAL A 25 47.51 18.88 -58.79
C VAL A 25 47.04 19.74 -57.62
N ALA A 26 46.17 20.69 -57.94
CA ALA A 26 45.64 21.71 -57.05
C ALA A 26 44.93 21.10 -55.83
N ASP A 27 45.52 21.30 -54.65
CA ASP A 27 44.85 20.99 -53.39
C ASP A 27 43.91 22.15 -53.05
N THR A 28 42.62 21.89 -53.17
CA THR A 28 41.58 22.79 -52.69
C THR A 28 41.78 22.94 -51.18
N ARG A 29 42.30 24.11 -50.75
CA ARG A 29 42.46 24.46 -49.33
C ARG A 29 41.15 24.19 -48.59
N LYS A 30 41.07 23.05 -47.89
CA LYS A 30 40.07 22.84 -46.84
C LYS A 30 40.27 23.93 -45.80
N LEU A 31 39.22 24.75 -45.62
CA LEU A 31 39.13 25.74 -44.55
C LEU A 31 39.48 25.09 -43.20
N PRO A 32 40.24 25.77 -42.32
CA PRO A 32 40.66 25.19 -41.06
C PRO A 32 39.46 24.94 -40.13
N ARG A 33 39.50 23.80 -39.41
CA ARG A 33 38.53 23.45 -38.36
C ARG A 33 38.56 24.51 -37.23
N PRO A 34 37.43 24.77 -36.54
CA PRO A 34 37.39 25.78 -35.47
C PRO A 34 38.30 25.35 -34.33
N GLY A 35 39.23 26.23 -33.91
CA GLY A 35 39.98 26.04 -32.66
C GLY A 35 41.51 26.09 -32.73
N ARG A 36 42.15 26.42 -33.86
CA ARG A 36 43.58 26.79 -33.85
C ARG A 36 43.86 27.97 -34.78
N GLY A 37 44.21 29.11 -34.18
CA GLY A 37 45.03 30.16 -34.78
C GLY A 37 44.29 31.37 -35.35
N GLY A 38 44.58 32.54 -34.74
CA GLY A 38 45.01 33.71 -35.53
C GLY A 38 43.98 34.80 -35.83
N VAL A 39 43.45 35.49 -34.81
CA VAL A 39 43.16 36.92 -34.90
C VAL A 39 43.48 37.54 -33.54
N ILE A 40 44.52 38.38 -33.47
CA ILE A 40 44.78 39.22 -32.29
C ILE A 40 43.79 40.39 -32.41
N SER A 41 42.80 40.48 -31.52
CA SER A 41 41.96 41.68 -31.44
C SER A 41 42.83 42.81 -30.92
N HIS A 42 43.08 43.84 -31.74
CA HIS A 42 43.73 45.06 -31.28
C HIS A 42 42.97 45.63 -30.06
N ASN A 43 43.70 45.81 -28.95
CA ASN A 43 43.33 46.59 -27.75
C ASN A 43 42.26 46.03 -26.78
N LEU A 44 41.98 44.72 -26.76
CA LEU A 44 41.07 44.13 -25.76
C LEU A 44 41.77 43.04 -24.93
N THR A 45 41.54 43.04 -23.62
CA THR A 45 41.95 41.93 -22.75
C THR A 45 41.10 40.68 -23.02
N GLU A 46 41.61 39.48 -22.70
CA GLU A 46 40.89 38.22 -22.93
C GLU A 46 39.50 38.19 -22.25
N GLY A 47 39.37 38.86 -21.08
CA GLY A 47 38.10 39.03 -20.38
C GLY A 47 37.11 39.91 -21.15
N GLU A 48 37.55 41.05 -21.66
CA GLU A 48 36.71 41.98 -22.42
C GLU A 48 36.29 41.39 -23.78
N ALA A 49 37.21 40.71 -24.46
CA ALA A 49 36.92 39.99 -25.70
C ALA A 49 35.84 38.92 -25.49
N ARG A 50 35.88 38.22 -24.35
CA ARG A 50 34.89 37.20 -24.00
C ARG A 50 33.52 37.79 -23.68
N VAL A 51 33.46 38.89 -22.93
CA VAL A 51 32.19 39.58 -22.63
C VAL A 51 31.53 40.11 -23.90
N ARG A 52 32.30 40.73 -24.80
CA ARG A 52 31.78 41.22 -26.09
C ARG A 52 31.33 40.08 -26.99
N ALA A 53 32.06 38.97 -27.02
CA ALA A 53 31.64 37.77 -27.75
C ALA A 53 30.31 37.21 -27.22
N ILE A 54 30.12 37.16 -25.90
CA ILE A 54 28.85 36.70 -25.30
C ILE A 54 27.70 37.63 -25.67
N ALA A 55 27.88 38.95 -25.55
CA ALA A 55 26.87 39.93 -25.90
C ALA A 55 26.46 39.84 -27.39
N GLU A 56 27.43 39.68 -28.30
CA GLU A 56 27.14 39.52 -29.73
C GLU A 56 26.41 38.21 -30.04
N ILE A 57 26.75 37.11 -29.37
CA ILE A 57 26.03 35.84 -29.54
C ILE A 57 24.58 35.99 -29.06
N VAL A 58 24.37 36.57 -27.89
CA VAL A 58 23.02 36.74 -27.31
C VAL A 58 22.16 37.67 -28.16
N ASN A 59 22.68 38.81 -28.61
CA ASN A 59 21.93 39.75 -29.45
C ASN A 59 21.50 39.11 -30.77
N ASN A 60 22.41 38.40 -31.44
CA ASN A 60 22.06 37.67 -32.68
C ASN A 60 21.03 36.57 -32.42
N MET A 61 21.06 35.90 -31.27
CA MET A 61 20.04 34.92 -30.91
C MET A 61 18.67 35.57 -30.70
N VAL A 62 18.61 36.73 -30.03
CA VAL A 62 17.36 37.49 -29.81
C VAL A 62 16.78 37.94 -31.15
N ASP A 63 17.61 38.51 -32.03
CA ASP A 63 17.18 38.98 -33.35
C ASP A 63 16.65 37.84 -34.23
N LEU A 64 17.37 36.72 -34.30
CA LEU A 64 16.91 35.54 -35.06
C LEU A 64 15.63 34.95 -34.47
N SER A 65 15.50 34.93 -33.14
CA SER A 65 14.30 34.38 -32.49
C SER A 65 13.07 35.28 -32.67
N ARG A 66 13.24 36.61 -32.70
CA ARG A 66 12.16 37.56 -33.01
C ARG A 66 11.71 37.49 -34.47
N ARG A 67 12.60 37.09 -35.39
CA ARG A 67 12.30 36.86 -36.81
C ARG A 67 11.70 35.49 -37.11
N GLY A 68 11.69 34.57 -36.14
CA GLY A 68 11.20 33.21 -36.32
C GLY A 68 12.20 32.25 -36.99
N ASP A 69 13.45 32.67 -37.18
CA ASP A 69 14.48 31.87 -37.86
C ASP A 69 15.10 30.80 -36.95
N THR A 70 15.61 29.71 -37.57
CA THR A 70 16.32 28.65 -36.85
C THR A 70 17.67 29.14 -36.31
N VAL A 71 17.85 29.04 -34.99
CA VAL A 71 19.07 29.50 -34.31
C VAL A 71 20.13 28.37 -34.31
N ASP A 72 21.18 28.51 -35.11
CA ASP A 72 22.36 27.63 -35.04
C ASP A 72 23.41 28.18 -34.04
N LEU A 73 23.38 27.62 -32.84
CA LEU A 73 24.30 27.96 -31.75
C LEU A 73 25.78 27.68 -32.07
N ASN A 74 26.08 26.66 -32.88
CA ASN A 74 27.46 26.29 -33.19
C ASN A 74 28.05 27.25 -34.22
N ALA A 75 27.26 27.67 -35.21
CA ALA A 75 27.64 28.69 -36.17
C ALA A 75 27.90 30.04 -35.49
N LEU A 76 27.00 30.48 -34.60
CA LEU A 76 27.13 31.74 -33.85
C LEU A 76 28.36 31.75 -32.94
N LYS A 77 28.61 30.66 -32.20
CA LYS A 77 29.83 30.50 -31.39
C LYS A 77 31.08 30.55 -32.26
N SER A 78 31.07 29.87 -33.40
CA SER A 78 32.23 29.81 -34.31
C SER A 78 32.51 31.16 -34.97
N ALA A 79 31.47 31.96 -35.26
CA ALA A 79 31.62 33.32 -35.78
C ALA A 79 32.21 34.27 -34.73
N ALA A 80 31.65 34.27 -33.51
CA ALA A 80 32.12 35.11 -32.42
C ALA A 80 33.56 34.75 -31.97
N CYS A 81 33.90 33.45 -31.88
CA CYS A 81 35.26 33.03 -31.56
C CYS A 81 36.28 33.46 -32.61
N ARG A 82 35.91 33.43 -33.90
CA ARG A 82 36.77 33.92 -34.99
C ARG A 82 36.96 35.43 -34.93
N LYS A 83 35.89 36.18 -34.66
CA LYS A 83 35.91 37.65 -34.61
C LYS A 83 36.71 38.20 -33.43
N TYR A 84 36.62 37.56 -32.27
CA TYR A 84 37.25 38.01 -31.02
C TYR A 84 38.51 37.23 -30.62
N GLY A 85 39.00 36.31 -31.47
CA GLY A 85 40.26 35.60 -31.23
C GLY A 85 40.26 34.66 -30.01
N LEU A 86 39.10 34.13 -29.61
CA LEU A 86 38.98 33.36 -28.37
C LEU A 86 39.57 31.95 -28.50
N SER A 87 40.43 31.57 -27.55
CA SER A 87 41.06 30.24 -27.46
C SER A 87 40.04 29.13 -27.13
N ARG A 88 38.98 29.48 -26.40
CA ARG A 88 37.88 28.59 -26.00
C ARG A 88 36.55 29.30 -26.22
N ALA A 89 35.57 28.57 -26.74
CA ALA A 89 34.22 29.09 -26.90
C ALA A 89 33.60 29.47 -25.54
N PRO A 90 32.79 30.56 -25.47
CA PRO A 90 32.06 30.92 -24.27
C PRO A 90 31.22 29.76 -23.73
N LYS A 91 31.19 29.61 -22.40
CA LYS A 91 30.42 28.54 -21.75
C LYS A 91 28.94 28.88 -21.83
N LEU A 92 28.09 27.85 -21.98
CA LEU A 92 26.63 28.06 -21.98
C LEU A 92 26.12 28.76 -20.72
N VAL A 93 26.72 28.48 -19.55
CA VAL A 93 26.37 29.16 -18.29
C VAL A 93 26.53 30.68 -18.38
N GLU A 94 27.58 31.14 -19.07
CA GLU A 94 27.87 32.57 -19.25
C GLU A 94 26.88 33.21 -20.23
N MET A 95 26.47 32.46 -21.25
CA MET A 95 25.45 32.90 -22.21
C MET A 95 24.06 32.98 -21.58
N ILE A 96 23.67 31.99 -20.76
CA ILE A 96 22.37 31.97 -20.06
C ILE A 96 22.28 33.14 -19.06
N ALA A 97 23.38 33.46 -18.38
CA ALA A 97 23.43 34.60 -17.45
C ALA A 97 23.32 35.96 -18.16
N ALA A 98 23.63 36.03 -19.45
CA ALA A 98 23.58 37.26 -20.25
C ALA A 98 22.27 37.43 -21.05
N LEU A 99 21.30 36.51 -20.92
CA LEU A 99 20.01 36.61 -21.59
C LEU A 99 19.15 37.75 -21.00
N PRO A 100 18.51 38.60 -21.82
CA PRO A 100 17.48 39.55 -21.36
C PRO A 100 16.29 38.81 -20.75
N GLU A 101 15.67 39.38 -19.70
CA GLU A 101 14.51 38.77 -19.04
C GLU A 101 13.31 38.60 -19.97
N SER A 102 13.09 39.55 -20.90
CA SER A 102 11.99 39.54 -21.88
C SER A 102 12.01 38.36 -22.84
N ASP A 103 13.20 37.88 -23.21
CA ASP A 103 13.39 36.84 -24.24
C ASP A 103 13.86 35.52 -23.62
N ARG A 104 13.87 35.43 -22.28
CA ARG A 104 14.38 34.27 -21.54
C ARG A 104 13.55 33.01 -21.82
N ASP A 105 12.23 33.11 -21.83
CA ASP A 105 11.36 31.93 -22.00
C ASP A 105 11.43 31.31 -23.40
N SER A 106 11.70 32.11 -24.43
CA SER A 106 11.82 31.63 -25.81
C SER A 106 13.21 31.05 -26.13
N LEU A 107 14.28 31.59 -25.52
CA LEU A 107 15.67 31.22 -25.80
C LEU A 107 16.24 30.17 -24.85
N LEU A 108 15.77 30.11 -23.60
CA LEU A 108 16.26 29.17 -22.59
C LEU A 108 16.07 27.69 -22.99
N PRO A 109 14.95 27.26 -23.61
CA PRO A 109 14.82 25.90 -24.13
C PRO A 109 15.88 25.55 -25.19
N LYS A 110 16.26 26.51 -26.04
CA LYS A 110 17.27 26.34 -27.10
C LYS A 110 18.70 26.23 -26.53
N LEU A 111 18.94 26.82 -25.35
CA LEU A 111 20.22 26.81 -24.64
C LEU A 111 20.30 25.71 -23.58
N LYS A 112 19.23 24.94 -23.33
CA LYS A 112 19.22 23.94 -22.27
C LYS A 112 20.00 22.69 -22.66
N VAL A 113 21.01 22.33 -21.87
CA VAL A 113 21.81 21.12 -22.12
C VAL A 113 21.08 19.89 -21.57
N LYS A 114 20.83 18.88 -22.42
CA LYS A 114 20.14 17.62 -22.07
C LYS A 114 18.75 17.88 -21.46
N PRO A 115 17.78 18.40 -22.26
CA PRO A 115 16.46 18.81 -21.79
C PRO A 115 15.68 17.68 -21.09
N VAL A 116 15.90 16.44 -21.52
CA VAL A 116 15.37 15.19 -20.91
C VAL A 116 15.58 15.11 -19.39
N ARG A 117 16.64 15.75 -18.85
CA ARG A 117 16.98 15.66 -17.41
C ARG A 117 15.98 16.34 -16.47
N THR A 118 15.21 17.29 -16.97
CA THR A 118 14.16 17.99 -16.23
C THR A 118 12.92 18.13 -17.10
N ALA A 119 12.70 17.18 -18.02
CA ALA A 119 11.53 17.18 -18.89
C ALA A 119 10.23 16.99 -18.09
N SER A 120 10.33 16.33 -16.93
CA SER A 120 9.24 16.13 -15.98
C SER A 120 9.11 17.26 -14.94
N GLY A 121 9.77 18.42 -15.12
CA GLY A 121 9.76 19.52 -14.15
C GLY A 121 10.68 19.34 -12.93
N ILE A 122 10.95 18.10 -12.52
CA ILE A 122 11.72 17.78 -11.30
C ILE A 122 13.23 17.74 -11.55
N ALA A 123 14.01 18.35 -10.65
CA ALA A 123 15.46 18.33 -10.65
C ALA A 123 16.03 17.18 -9.80
N VAL A 124 16.61 16.17 -10.45
CA VAL A 124 17.20 15.01 -9.74
C VAL A 124 18.61 15.32 -9.21
N VAL A 125 18.79 15.23 -7.90
CA VAL A 125 20.05 15.46 -7.19
C VAL A 125 20.52 14.18 -6.50
N ALA A 126 21.47 13.49 -7.13
CA ALA A 126 22.07 12.29 -6.57
C ALA A 126 23.26 12.64 -5.66
N VAL A 127 23.20 12.16 -4.41
CA VAL A 127 24.21 12.34 -3.35
C VAL A 127 24.71 10.99 -2.87
N MET A 128 25.95 10.91 -2.40
CA MET A 128 26.53 9.67 -1.89
C MET A 128 26.83 9.76 -0.40
N SER A 129 26.51 8.69 0.34
CA SER A 129 26.92 8.51 1.72
C SER A 129 28.41 8.16 1.81
N LYS A 130 28.99 8.25 3.02
CA LYS A 130 30.36 7.79 3.26
C LYS A 130 30.56 6.33 2.82
N PRO A 131 31.75 5.94 2.32
CA PRO A 131 32.09 4.55 2.08
C PRO A 131 31.92 3.73 3.36
N TYR A 132 31.20 2.62 3.27
CA TYR A 132 30.94 1.71 4.38
C TYR A 132 30.76 0.29 3.85
N ARG A 133 31.15 -0.71 4.66
CA ARG A 133 31.07 -2.12 4.27
C ARG A 133 29.62 -2.61 4.25
N CYS A 134 29.33 -3.57 3.39
CA CYS A 134 28.07 -4.30 3.42
C CYS A 134 27.93 -5.11 4.71
N PRO A 135 26.77 -5.09 5.39
CA PRO A 135 26.61 -5.82 6.66
C PRO A 135 26.69 -7.34 6.47
N HIS A 136 26.24 -7.87 5.33
CA HIS A 136 26.27 -9.31 5.06
C HIS A 136 27.69 -9.88 4.95
N ILE A 137 28.73 -9.06 4.79
CA ILE A 137 30.12 -9.55 4.80
C ILE A 137 30.45 -10.29 6.10
N ALA A 138 29.82 -9.89 7.21
CA ALA A 138 30.01 -10.54 8.51
C ALA A 138 29.40 -11.95 8.56
N THR A 139 28.36 -12.22 7.77
CA THR A 139 27.64 -13.50 7.75
C THR A 139 28.09 -14.41 6.60
N THR A 140 28.40 -13.85 5.43
CA THR A 140 28.76 -14.60 4.22
C THR A 140 30.27 -14.65 3.98
N GLY A 141 31.06 -13.91 4.76
CA GLY A 141 32.53 -13.82 4.64
C GLY A 141 33.02 -12.88 3.54
N ASN A 142 32.24 -12.66 2.48
CA ASN A 142 32.60 -11.82 1.33
C ASN A 142 31.41 -11.00 0.82
N ILE A 143 31.67 -9.97 0.00
CA ILE A 143 30.62 -9.21 -0.70
C ILE A 143 30.09 -9.95 -1.95
N CYS A 144 29.08 -9.38 -2.61
CA CYS A 144 28.51 -9.94 -3.84
C CYS A 144 29.55 -10.03 -4.97
N VAL A 145 29.50 -11.12 -5.73
CA VAL A 145 30.52 -11.50 -6.74
C VAL A 145 30.75 -10.44 -7.83
N TYR A 146 29.69 -9.75 -8.26
CA TYR A 146 29.71 -8.76 -9.33
C TYR A 146 29.89 -7.30 -8.84
N CYS A 147 30.04 -7.08 -7.54
CA CYS A 147 30.03 -5.74 -6.96
C CYS A 147 31.44 -5.10 -7.01
N PRO A 148 31.65 -4.00 -7.76
CA PRO A 148 32.94 -3.31 -7.79
C PRO A 148 33.09 -2.31 -6.64
N GLY A 149 34.34 -2.04 -6.27
CA GLY A 149 34.73 -0.95 -5.36
C GLY A 149 34.19 -1.07 -3.94
N GLY A 150 34.38 -0.02 -3.15
CA GLY A 150 34.11 -0.02 -1.71
C GLY A 150 35.40 -0.01 -0.87
N PRO A 151 35.28 -0.07 0.47
CA PRO A 151 36.41 0.13 1.39
C PRO A 151 37.54 -0.91 1.26
N ASP A 152 37.21 -2.12 0.83
CA ASP A 152 38.13 -3.26 0.77
C ASP A 152 38.80 -3.42 -0.61
N TRP A 153 38.78 -2.36 -1.44
CA TRP A 153 39.20 -2.40 -2.84
C TRP A 153 40.30 -1.39 -3.17
N ASP A 154 41.01 -1.65 -4.27
CA ASP A 154 42.06 -0.79 -4.85
C ASP A 154 41.55 0.58 -5.33
N PHE A 155 40.23 0.76 -5.47
CA PHE A 155 39.66 2.05 -5.86
C PHE A 155 39.65 3.01 -4.68
N GLU A 156 40.64 3.92 -4.65
CA GLU A 156 40.81 4.91 -3.59
C GLU A 156 39.50 5.65 -3.26
N TYR A 157 39.09 5.53 -1.99
CA TYR A 157 38.01 6.31 -1.38
C TYR A 157 36.66 6.21 -2.12
N SER A 158 36.40 5.08 -2.78
CA SER A 158 35.15 4.78 -3.50
C SER A 158 34.06 4.20 -2.59
N THR A 159 32.80 4.56 -2.86
CA THR A 159 31.63 3.91 -2.23
C THR A 159 31.37 2.52 -2.82
N GLN A 160 30.77 1.63 -2.02
CA GLN A 160 30.40 0.29 -2.47
C GLN A 160 29.54 0.30 -3.75
N SER A 161 29.85 -0.58 -4.70
CA SER A 161 29.24 -0.67 -6.05
C SER A 161 29.64 0.45 -7.04
N TYR A 162 30.63 1.27 -6.71
CA TYR A 162 31.13 2.35 -7.55
C TYR A 162 32.65 2.31 -7.68
N THR A 163 33.17 2.82 -8.79
CA THR A 163 34.61 2.84 -9.08
C THR A 163 35.30 4.14 -8.64
N GLY A 164 34.54 5.19 -8.31
CA GLY A 164 35.08 6.51 -7.97
C GLY A 164 35.21 7.45 -9.17
N TYR A 165 35.23 6.90 -10.39
CA TYR A 165 35.38 7.65 -11.63
C TYR A 165 34.05 8.08 -12.26
N GLU A 166 32.91 7.68 -11.68
CA GLU A 166 31.61 8.15 -12.13
C GLU A 166 31.45 9.64 -11.82
N PRO A 167 30.73 10.42 -12.65
CA PRO A 167 30.57 11.85 -12.42
C PRO A 167 30.01 12.20 -11.04
N THR A 168 29.16 11.34 -10.46
CA THR A 168 28.61 11.55 -9.12
C THR A 168 29.61 11.17 -8.03
N SER A 169 30.29 10.04 -8.15
CA SER A 169 31.37 9.62 -7.24
C SER A 169 32.48 10.66 -7.16
N MET A 170 32.93 11.19 -8.30
CA MET A 170 33.94 12.25 -8.33
C MET A 170 33.49 13.52 -7.60
N ARG A 171 32.19 13.85 -7.61
CA ARG A 171 31.66 14.99 -6.84
C ARG A 171 31.64 14.68 -5.35
N ALA A 172 31.24 13.47 -4.98
CA ALA A 172 31.20 13.03 -3.60
C ALA A 172 32.61 13.03 -2.97
N ILE A 173 33.60 12.48 -3.67
CA ILE A 173 35.02 12.45 -3.25
C ILE A 173 35.55 13.89 -3.05
N ARG A 174 35.30 14.80 -4.01
CA ARG A 174 35.71 16.22 -3.89
C ARG A 174 35.06 16.92 -2.70
N ALA A 175 33.81 16.60 -2.40
CA ALA A 175 33.07 17.12 -1.26
C ALA A 175 33.36 16.36 0.05
N ARG A 176 34.27 15.36 0.03
CA ARG A 176 34.56 14.46 1.15
C ARG A 176 33.29 13.86 1.77
N TYR A 177 32.34 13.48 0.92
CA TYR A 177 31.04 12.93 1.29
C TYR A 177 30.19 13.83 2.23
N ASN A 178 30.46 15.13 2.28
CA ASN A 178 29.62 16.07 3.02
C ASN A 178 28.25 16.23 2.31
N PRO A 179 27.12 15.87 2.95
CA PRO A 179 25.79 15.90 2.32
C PRO A 179 25.37 17.30 1.88
N TYR A 180 25.57 18.32 2.73
CA TYR A 180 25.19 19.70 2.45
C TYR A 180 25.94 20.25 1.22
N VAL A 181 27.26 20.06 1.18
CA VAL A 181 28.10 20.53 0.06
C VAL A 181 27.76 19.80 -1.23
N GLN A 182 27.50 18.49 -1.18
CA GLN A 182 27.10 17.71 -2.35
C GLN A 182 25.76 18.21 -2.93
N ALA A 183 24.76 18.40 -2.07
CA ALA A 183 23.43 18.86 -2.46
C ALA A 183 23.47 20.28 -3.02
N ARG A 184 23.98 21.25 -2.24
CA ARG A 184 23.99 22.68 -2.60
C ARG A 184 24.76 22.93 -3.90
N SER A 185 25.97 22.36 -4.02
CA SER A 185 26.79 22.53 -5.23
C SER A 185 26.13 21.95 -6.49
N ARG A 186 25.31 20.89 -6.35
CA ARG A 186 24.60 20.29 -7.46
C ARG A 186 23.39 21.12 -7.88
N ILE A 187 22.62 21.63 -6.92
CA ILE A 187 21.47 22.51 -7.14
C ILE A 187 21.93 23.80 -7.84
N ASP A 188 22.98 24.45 -7.33
CA ASP A 188 23.51 25.69 -7.93
C ASP A 188 24.02 25.46 -9.36
N ARG A 189 24.63 24.30 -9.63
CA ARG A 189 25.06 23.94 -10.97
C ARG A 189 23.87 23.74 -11.92
N LEU A 190 22.76 23.17 -11.46
CA LEU A 190 21.54 22.99 -12.25
C LEU A 190 20.89 24.35 -12.56
N LYS A 191 20.77 25.25 -11.56
CA LYS A 191 20.32 26.63 -11.75
C LYS A 191 21.13 27.36 -12.82
N ARG A 192 22.46 27.28 -12.74
CA ARG A 192 23.39 27.89 -13.70
C ARG A 192 23.27 27.33 -15.13
N LEU A 193 22.76 26.11 -15.28
CA LEU A 193 22.53 25.47 -16.58
C LEU A 193 21.12 25.76 -17.14
N GLY A 194 20.34 26.62 -16.48
CA GLY A 194 18.98 26.98 -16.92
C GLY A 194 17.95 25.88 -16.63
N HIS A 195 18.19 25.02 -15.65
CA HIS A 195 17.16 24.11 -15.14
C HIS A 195 16.42 24.78 -13.98
N SER A 196 15.09 24.72 -13.99
CA SER A 196 14.30 24.94 -12.77
C SER A 196 14.69 23.88 -11.76
N VAL A 197 14.75 24.30 -10.50
CA VAL A 197 15.02 23.46 -9.33
C VAL A 197 14.06 23.81 -8.20
N ASP A 198 12.86 24.27 -8.58
CA ASP A 198 11.79 24.59 -7.63
C ASP A 198 11.32 23.30 -6.96
N GLU A 199 11.36 22.18 -7.70
CA GLU A 199 11.16 20.83 -7.20
C GLU A 199 12.45 20.02 -7.34
N VAL A 200 12.95 19.49 -6.22
CA VAL A 200 14.17 18.68 -6.17
C VAL A 200 13.86 17.29 -5.64
N GLU A 201 14.32 16.27 -6.37
CA GLU A 201 14.29 14.89 -5.92
C GLU A 201 15.70 14.45 -5.52
N PHE A 202 15.89 14.18 -4.22
CA PHE A 202 17.14 13.59 -3.74
C PHE A 202 17.18 12.09 -3.99
N ILE A 203 18.33 11.60 -4.44
CA ILE A 203 18.63 10.16 -4.50
C ILE A 203 19.85 9.92 -3.64
N SER A 204 19.64 9.26 -2.50
CA SER A 204 20.73 8.78 -1.64
C SER A 204 21.33 7.51 -2.26
N MET A 205 22.61 7.55 -2.58
CA MET A 205 23.34 6.46 -3.21
C MET A 205 24.44 5.94 -2.28
N GLY A 206 24.69 4.63 -2.41
CA GLY A 206 25.55 3.87 -1.50
C GLY A 206 24.73 2.71 -0.98
N GLY A 207 24.99 1.50 -1.49
CA GLY A 207 24.08 0.35 -1.42
C GLY A 207 23.72 -0.17 -0.02
N THR A 208 24.15 0.51 1.04
CA THR A 208 24.04 0.10 2.45
C THR A 208 23.72 1.29 3.37
N PHE A 209 23.12 2.38 2.88
CA PHE A 209 22.84 3.59 3.68
C PHE A 209 22.18 3.28 5.03
N MET A 210 21.20 2.37 5.06
CA MET A 210 20.49 2.04 6.29
C MET A 210 21.22 1.07 7.23
N SER A 211 22.36 0.51 6.82
CA SER A 211 23.27 -0.18 7.75
C SER A 211 24.23 0.79 8.46
N LEU A 212 24.18 2.08 8.14
CA LEU A 212 24.96 3.09 8.85
C LEU A 212 24.34 3.37 10.23
N PRO A 213 25.15 3.78 11.22
CA PRO A 213 24.64 4.18 12.52
C PRO A 213 23.57 5.26 12.43
N SER A 214 22.55 5.19 13.30
CA SER A 214 21.41 6.13 13.36
C SER A 214 21.86 7.60 13.32
N TYR A 215 22.80 7.99 14.19
CA TYR A 215 23.32 9.35 14.27
C TYR A 215 23.86 9.89 12.93
N TYR A 216 24.47 9.02 12.10
CA TYR A 216 25.01 9.43 10.81
C TYR A 216 23.89 9.57 9.78
N ARG A 217 22.88 8.70 9.82
CA ARG A 217 21.70 8.79 8.96
C ARG A 217 20.92 10.07 9.26
N ASP A 218 20.71 10.38 10.54
CA ASP A 218 20.08 11.62 10.99
C ASP A 218 20.87 12.85 10.51
N TYR A 219 22.18 12.87 10.76
CA TYR A 219 23.07 13.92 10.27
C TYR A 219 22.98 14.08 8.76
N PHE A 220 22.99 12.97 8.01
CA PHE A 220 22.97 12.98 6.56
C PHE A 220 21.68 13.58 6.02
N ILE A 221 20.52 13.11 6.48
CA ILE A 221 19.20 13.57 6.03
C ILE A 221 18.95 15.02 6.45
N ARG A 222 19.26 15.39 7.69
CA ARG A 222 19.12 16.77 8.20
C ARG A 222 19.83 17.77 7.29
N ASN A 223 21.09 17.48 6.95
CA ASN A 223 21.89 18.35 6.08
C ASN A 223 21.40 18.42 4.63
N LEU A 224 20.64 17.43 4.14
CA LEU A 224 20.01 17.50 2.82
C LEU A 224 18.84 18.48 2.83
N HIS A 225 18.02 18.45 3.88
CA HIS A 225 16.94 19.42 4.07
C HIS A 225 17.48 20.84 4.27
N ASP A 226 18.50 21.00 5.12
CA ASP A 226 19.18 22.28 5.35
C ASP A 226 19.77 22.86 4.06
N ALA A 227 20.24 22.01 3.13
CA ALA A 227 20.75 22.48 1.83
C ALA A 227 19.68 23.11 0.94
N LEU A 228 18.41 22.70 1.10
CA LEU A 228 17.26 23.29 0.41
C LEU A 228 16.74 24.52 1.15
N SER A 229 16.42 24.38 2.44
CA SER A 229 15.82 25.44 3.26
C SER A 229 16.77 26.61 3.49
N GLY A 230 18.09 26.36 3.49
CA GLY A 230 19.09 27.35 3.90
C GLY A 230 19.15 27.58 5.41
N HIS A 231 18.36 26.83 6.20
CA HIS A 231 18.38 26.84 7.65
C HIS A 231 19.43 25.84 8.19
N THR A 232 19.79 25.96 9.46
CA THR A 232 20.68 25.01 10.14
C THR A 232 19.92 24.38 11.30
N SER A 233 19.54 23.12 11.16
CA SER A 233 18.60 22.49 12.08
C SER A 233 19.31 21.66 13.15
N VAL A 234 18.70 21.49 14.32
CA VAL A 234 19.21 20.69 15.43
C VAL A 234 18.86 19.21 15.25
N ASN A 235 17.65 18.92 14.80
CA ASN A 235 17.18 17.55 14.56
C ASN A 235 16.47 17.40 13.20
N VAL A 236 16.10 16.17 12.86
CA VAL A 236 15.51 15.82 11.55
C VAL A 236 14.05 16.27 11.44
N GLU A 237 13.32 16.33 12.55
CA GLU A 237 11.93 16.82 12.59
C GLU A 237 11.87 18.33 12.31
N GLU A 238 12.72 19.10 12.99
CA GLU A 238 12.90 20.53 12.78
C GLU A 238 13.31 20.83 11.34
N ALA A 239 14.32 20.12 10.83
CA ALA A 239 14.79 20.30 9.46
C ALA A 239 13.67 20.12 8.45
N VAL A 240 12.65 19.34 8.78
CA VAL A 240 11.51 19.13 7.90
C VAL A 240 10.32 19.98 8.15
N SER A 241 10.03 20.38 9.37
CA SER A 241 9.13 21.49 9.57
C SER A 241 9.58 22.72 8.76
N TYR A 242 10.88 23.04 8.78
CA TYR A 242 11.43 24.12 7.95
C TYR A 242 11.47 23.79 6.46
N SER A 243 11.76 22.53 6.11
CA SER A 243 11.70 22.08 4.72
C SER A 243 10.27 22.03 4.18
N GLU A 244 9.23 21.97 5.01
CA GLU A 244 7.79 21.98 4.66
C GLU A 244 7.27 23.40 4.44
N HIS A 245 7.85 24.39 5.13
CA HIS A 245 7.68 25.82 4.80
C HIS A 245 8.46 26.24 3.55
N SER A 246 9.35 25.36 3.06
CA SER A 246 9.89 25.38 1.70
C SER A 246 9.17 24.31 0.88
N ALA A 247 9.20 24.38 -0.45
CA ALA A 247 8.58 23.32 -1.24
C ALA A 247 9.47 22.05 -1.25
N VAL A 248 8.91 20.90 -0.84
CA VAL A 248 9.26 19.50 -1.20
C VAL A 248 9.84 18.56 -0.12
N LYS A 249 9.35 17.30 -0.19
CA LYS A 249 9.38 16.12 0.73
C LYS A 249 10.47 15.06 0.40
N ARG A 250 10.55 13.94 1.15
CA ARG A 250 11.81 13.34 1.69
C ARG A 250 12.11 11.82 1.29
N PRO A 251 13.40 11.31 1.45
CA PRO A 251 14.07 9.93 1.34
C PRO A 251 14.20 8.72 2.38
N ASP A 252 14.87 7.55 2.05
CA ASP A 252 14.53 6.08 2.35
C ASP A 252 15.51 4.98 3.03
N TYR A 253 15.01 3.68 3.19
CA TYR A 253 15.49 2.23 3.37
C TYR A 253 15.23 1.16 4.58
N CYS A 254 14.65 -0.05 4.31
CA CYS A 254 13.57 -0.72 5.12
C CYS A 254 13.76 -2.09 5.86
N LEU A 255 13.01 -2.22 6.97
CA LEU A 255 12.52 -3.31 7.86
C LEU A 255 11.36 -2.66 8.66
N GLY A 256 10.40 -3.33 9.31
CA GLY A 256 9.29 -2.64 10.02
C GLY A 256 9.68 -1.36 10.82
N PRO A 257 10.69 -1.44 11.70
CA PRO A 257 11.24 -0.27 12.39
C PRO A 257 11.96 0.73 11.47
N HIS A 258 12.67 0.25 10.45
CA HIS A 258 13.32 1.13 9.48
C HIS A 258 12.31 1.81 8.54
N LEU A 259 11.24 1.15 8.09
CA LEU A 259 10.13 1.73 7.30
C LEU A 259 9.51 2.92 8.04
N ARG A 260 9.35 2.81 9.36
CA ARG A 260 8.92 3.94 10.19
C ARG A 260 9.97 5.07 10.20
N GLN A 261 11.24 4.73 10.32
CA GLN A 261 12.34 5.70 10.26
C GLN A 261 12.49 6.35 8.87
N MET A 262 12.15 5.65 7.80
CA MET A 262 12.03 6.20 6.46
C MET A 262 10.96 7.27 6.41
N LEU A 263 9.77 6.95 6.91
CA LEU A 263 8.66 7.88 6.94
C LEU A 263 9.01 9.10 7.80
N SER A 264 9.74 8.93 8.89
CA SER A 264 10.20 10.06 9.71
C SER A 264 11.34 10.85 9.06
N TYR A 265 12.13 10.25 8.16
CA TYR A 265 13.03 10.95 7.27
C TYR A 265 12.35 11.52 6.05
N GLY A 266 11.07 11.13 5.84
CA GLY A 266 10.01 11.40 4.85
C GLY A 266 10.14 10.80 3.46
N CYS A 267 10.95 9.74 3.34
CA CYS A 267 10.99 8.77 2.26
C CYS A 267 9.71 8.67 1.43
N THR A 268 9.87 8.52 0.11
CA THR A 268 8.73 8.29 -0.80
C THR A 268 8.98 7.17 -1.81
N ARG A 269 10.24 6.78 -2.07
CA ARG A 269 10.54 5.78 -3.10
C ARG A 269 11.74 4.92 -2.76
N LEU A 270 11.49 3.62 -2.62
CA LEU A 270 12.51 2.64 -2.29
C LEU A 270 13.09 1.99 -3.54
N GLU A 271 14.41 1.81 -3.56
CA GLU A 271 15.12 1.09 -4.61
C GLU A 271 15.74 -0.20 -4.09
N ILE A 272 15.17 -1.34 -4.46
CA ILE A 272 15.55 -2.66 -3.94
C ILE A 272 16.36 -3.43 -4.99
N GLY A 273 17.54 -3.88 -4.58
CA GLY A 273 18.43 -4.70 -5.40
C GLY A 273 18.00 -6.16 -5.46
N VAL A 274 17.03 -6.49 -6.32
CA VAL A 274 16.53 -7.86 -6.55
C VAL A 274 17.53 -8.69 -7.35
N GLN A 275 18.06 -8.09 -8.42
CA GLN A 275 18.93 -8.66 -9.46
C GLN A 275 18.30 -9.80 -10.28
N SER A 276 17.75 -10.84 -9.63
CA SER A 276 17.17 -12.04 -10.24
C SER A 276 16.01 -12.58 -9.39
N THR A 277 15.03 -13.24 -10.02
CA THR A 277 13.94 -13.95 -9.31
C THR A 277 14.32 -15.36 -8.87
N TYR A 278 15.54 -15.82 -9.15
CA TYR A 278 15.98 -17.18 -8.80
C TYR A 278 16.86 -17.27 -7.55
N GLU A 279 16.51 -18.19 -6.65
CA GLU A 279 17.25 -18.44 -5.39
C GLU A 279 18.65 -19.02 -5.60
N ASP A 280 18.86 -19.86 -6.63
CA ASP A 280 20.18 -20.41 -6.96
C ASP A 280 21.15 -19.29 -7.37
N VAL A 281 20.70 -18.34 -8.19
CA VAL A 281 21.49 -17.18 -8.60
C VAL A 281 21.81 -16.27 -7.42
N ALA A 282 20.84 -16.02 -6.52
CA ALA A 282 21.08 -15.25 -5.30
C ALA A 282 22.17 -15.90 -4.44
N ARG A 283 22.10 -17.22 -4.22
CA ARG A 283 23.11 -17.98 -3.46
C ARG A 283 24.47 -17.98 -4.15
N ASP A 284 24.54 -18.32 -5.43
CA ASP A 284 25.78 -18.50 -6.18
C ASP A 284 26.54 -17.19 -6.39
N THR A 285 25.82 -16.07 -6.48
CA THR A 285 26.42 -14.72 -6.56
C THR A 285 26.77 -14.11 -5.20
N ASN A 286 26.66 -14.91 -4.13
CA ASN A 286 26.91 -14.52 -2.75
C ASN A 286 26.06 -13.31 -2.34
N ARG A 287 24.76 -13.37 -2.66
CA ARG A 287 23.81 -12.33 -2.27
C ARG A 287 23.32 -12.59 -0.84
N GLY A 288 23.38 -11.57 0.00
CA GLY A 288 23.01 -11.68 1.42
C GLY A 288 21.51 -11.72 1.73
N HIS A 289 20.65 -12.07 0.77
CA HIS A 289 19.20 -12.22 0.97
C HIS A 289 18.62 -13.26 0.00
N THR A 290 17.46 -13.80 0.35
CA THR A 290 16.65 -14.69 -0.49
C THR A 290 15.71 -13.88 -1.39
N VAL A 291 15.13 -14.52 -2.38
CA VAL A 291 14.07 -13.95 -3.23
C VAL A 291 12.77 -13.81 -2.44
N ALA A 292 12.45 -14.79 -1.57
CA ALA A 292 11.30 -14.70 -0.67
C ALA A 292 11.34 -13.42 0.21
N ALA A 293 12.51 -13.11 0.80
CA ALA A 293 12.67 -11.89 1.61
C ALA A 293 12.48 -10.60 0.81
N VAL A 294 12.75 -10.62 -0.50
CA VAL A 294 12.47 -9.49 -1.39
C VAL A 294 10.97 -9.31 -1.60
N ALA A 295 10.23 -10.41 -1.83
CA ALA A 295 8.77 -10.36 -1.96
C ALA A 295 8.09 -9.83 -0.69
N ASP A 296 8.54 -10.27 0.49
CA ASP A 296 8.07 -9.78 1.78
C ASP A 296 8.37 -8.28 1.94
N CYS A 297 9.57 -7.85 1.56
CA CYS A 297 9.96 -6.43 1.59
C CYS A 297 9.10 -5.58 0.65
N PHE A 298 8.74 -6.09 -0.52
CA PHE A 298 7.85 -5.40 -1.46
C PHE A 298 6.45 -5.23 -0.88
N CYS A 299 5.94 -6.26 -0.19
CA CYS A 299 4.66 -6.21 0.52
C CYS A 299 4.65 -5.10 1.57
N LEU A 300 5.58 -5.18 2.52
CA LEU A 300 5.68 -4.19 3.61
C LEU A 300 5.93 -2.76 3.10
N ALA A 301 6.70 -2.61 2.02
CA ALA A 301 6.97 -1.31 1.43
C ALA A 301 5.71 -0.71 0.76
N LYS A 302 4.96 -1.52 0.00
CA LYS A 302 3.73 -1.08 -0.66
C LYS A 302 2.61 -0.79 0.34
N ASP A 303 2.46 -1.62 1.37
CA ASP A 303 1.49 -1.41 2.44
C ASP A 303 1.77 -0.13 3.24
N ALA A 304 3.05 0.22 3.40
CA ALA A 304 3.46 1.49 4.01
C ALA A 304 3.30 2.70 3.05
N GLY A 305 2.85 2.49 1.82
CA GLY A 305 2.60 3.55 0.83
C GLY A 305 3.83 4.01 0.03
N PHE A 306 4.92 3.24 0.02
CA PHE A 306 6.11 3.59 -0.76
C PHE A 306 5.98 3.18 -2.23
N LYS A 307 6.58 4.00 -3.10
CA LYS A 307 6.84 3.60 -4.47
C LYS A 307 8.01 2.62 -4.50
N VAL A 308 7.82 1.42 -5.04
CA VAL A 308 8.86 0.38 -5.07
C VAL A 308 9.51 0.30 -6.44
N VAL A 309 10.84 0.40 -6.48
CA VAL A 309 11.66 0.29 -7.69
C VAL A 309 12.63 -0.87 -7.56
N ALA A 310 12.59 -1.81 -8.50
CA ALA A 310 13.52 -2.93 -8.52
C ALA A 310 14.76 -2.64 -9.37
N HIS A 311 15.91 -3.16 -8.98
CA HIS A 311 17.07 -3.29 -9.86
C HIS A 311 17.18 -4.75 -10.32
N MET A 312 17.11 -4.97 -11.63
CA MET A 312 17.26 -6.28 -12.25
C MET A 312 18.54 -6.31 -13.09
N MET A 313 19.23 -7.46 -13.11
CA MET A 313 20.50 -7.64 -13.78
C MET A 313 20.47 -8.85 -14.70
N PRO A 314 20.32 -8.67 -16.04
CA PRO A 314 20.52 -9.76 -16.97
C PRO A 314 22.01 -10.15 -17.07
N ASP A 315 22.28 -11.30 -17.66
CA ASP A 315 23.63 -11.82 -17.94
C ASP A 315 24.43 -12.16 -16.66
N LEU A 316 23.77 -12.60 -15.59
CA LEU A 316 24.45 -13.05 -14.36
C LEU A 316 25.12 -14.43 -14.55
N PRO A 317 26.07 -14.82 -13.68
CA PRO A 317 26.60 -16.18 -13.69
C PRO A 317 25.50 -17.23 -13.56
N ASN A 318 25.63 -18.34 -14.29
CA ASN A 318 24.72 -19.48 -14.27
C ASN A 318 23.28 -19.20 -14.76
N ILE A 319 23.02 -18.04 -15.40
CA ILE A 319 21.74 -17.72 -16.05
C ILE A 319 21.91 -17.63 -17.58
N GLY A 320 21.12 -18.43 -18.31
CA GLY A 320 21.04 -18.35 -19.77
C GLY A 320 19.95 -17.39 -20.22
N VAL A 321 19.93 -17.08 -21.52
CA VAL A 321 18.98 -16.12 -22.11
C VAL A 321 17.52 -16.47 -21.81
N GLU A 322 17.14 -17.74 -21.94
CA GLU A 322 15.77 -18.19 -21.66
C GLU A 322 15.39 -17.98 -20.19
N ARG A 323 16.32 -18.23 -19.26
CA ARG A 323 16.09 -17.97 -17.83
C ARG A 323 16.01 -16.48 -17.53
N ASP A 324 16.79 -15.64 -18.19
CA ASP A 324 16.66 -14.18 -18.05
C ASP A 324 15.28 -13.72 -18.53
N MET A 325 14.83 -14.21 -19.68
CA MET A 325 13.50 -13.88 -20.21
C MET A 325 12.37 -14.30 -19.27
N GLU A 326 12.44 -15.53 -18.74
CA GLU A 326 11.45 -16.03 -17.78
C GLU A 326 11.49 -15.28 -16.45
N SER A 327 12.69 -14.91 -15.97
CA SER A 327 12.88 -14.09 -14.76
C SER A 327 12.20 -12.72 -14.89
N PHE A 328 12.36 -12.05 -16.04
CA PHE A 328 11.66 -10.78 -16.28
C PHE A 328 10.16 -10.97 -16.44
N LYS A 329 9.71 -12.04 -17.11
CA LYS A 329 8.29 -12.35 -17.25
C LYS A 329 7.65 -12.60 -15.89
N GLU A 330 8.25 -13.45 -15.06
CA GLU A 330 7.84 -13.70 -13.68
C GLU A 330 7.80 -12.41 -12.86
N PHE A 331 8.82 -11.56 -12.99
CA PHE A 331 8.89 -10.28 -12.28
C PHE A 331 7.70 -9.34 -12.60
N PHE A 332 7.17 -9.37 -13.83
CA PHE A 332 6.02 -8.57 -14.23
C PHE A 332 4.67 -9.27 -13.98
N GLU A 333 4.59 -10.58 -14.20
CA GLU A 333 3.34 -11.35 -14.10
C GLU A 333 3.01 -11.75 -12.66
N SER A 334 4.01 -12.15 -11.87
CA SER A 334 3.85 -12.61 -10.50
C SER A 334 3.40 -11.48 -9.58
N PRO A 335 2.30 -11.65 -8.81
CA PRO A 335 1.85 -10.68 -7.83
C PRO A 335 2.92 -10.35 -6.78
N SER A 336 3.85 -11.26 -6.49
CA SER A 336 4.90 -11.08 -5.47
C SER A 336 5.88 -9.95 -5.77
N PHE A 337 5.94 -9.46 -7.02
CA PHE A 337 6.87 -8.39 -7.41
C PHE A 337 6.14 -7.14 -7.93
N ARG A 338 5.70 -7.13 -9.20
CA ARG A 338 4.96 -6.03 -9.86
C ARG A 338 5.38 -4.64 -9.37
N ALA A 339 6.66 -4.29 -9.53
CA ALA A 339 7.19 -3.03 -9.03
C ALA A 339 6.72 -1.82 -9.86
N ASP A 340 6.61 -0.66 -9.22
CA ASP A 340 6.25 0.62 -9.88
C ASP A 340 7.36 1.15 -10.78
N GLY A 341 8.59 0.66 -10.57
CA GLY A 341 9.74 1.06 -11.36
C GLY A 341 10.80 -0.01 -11.50
N LEU A 342 11.61 0.17 -12.53
CA LEU A 342 12.65 -0.77 -12.90
C LEU A 342 13.94 -0.06 -13.33
N LYS A 343 15.08 -0.59 -12.86
CA LYS A 343 16.41 -0.29 -13.39
C LYS A 343 17.01 -1.59 -13.91
N ILE A 344 17.27 -1.63 -15.21
CA ILE A 344 17.89 -2.78 -15.87
C ILE A 344 19.38 -2.49 -15.97
N TYR A 345 20.20 -3.37 -15.42
CA TYR A 345 21.65 -3.23 -15.39
C TYR A 345 22.30 -4.51 -15.89
N PRO A 346 22.60 -4.61 -17.20
CA PRO A 346 23.38 -5.72 -17.72
C PRO A 346 24.68 -5.90 -16.94
N THR A 347 25.03 -7.14 -16.67
CA THR A 347 26.21 -7.49 -15.89
C THR A 347 27.48 -7.04 -16.62
N LEU A 348 28.40 -6.43 -15.88
CA LEU A 348 29.67 -5.93 -16.42
C LEU A 348 30.82 -6.59 -15.67
N VAL A 349 31.83 -7.06 -16.41
CA VAL A 349 33.06 -7.59 -15.82
C VAL A 349 34.01 -6.43 -15.58
N ILE A 350 34.33 -6.19 -14.31
CA ILE A 350 35.21 -5.10 -13.88
C ILE A 350 36.39 -5.72 -13.14
N ARG A 351 37.59 -5.25 -13.46
CA ARG A 351 38.82 -5.72 -12.82
C ARG A 351 38.70 -5.64 -11.30
N GLY A 352 39.17 -6.70 -10.65
CA GLY A 352 39.12 -6.85 -9.21
C GLY A 352 37.93 -7.70 -8.75
N THR A 353 36.74 -7.57 -9.34
CA THR A 353 35.53 -8.27 -8.85
C THR A 353 35.68 -9.80 -8.85
N GLY A 354 34.92 -10.51 -8.01
CA GLY A 354 34.88 -11.98 -8.06
C GLY A 354 34.45 -12.52 -9.42
N LEU A 355 33.60 -11.77 -10.13
CA LEU A 355 33.19 -12.07 -11.50
C LEU A 355 34.35 -12.02 -12.50
N TYR A 356 35.33 -11.14 -12.29
CA TYR A 356 36.53 -11.05 -13.13
C TYR A 356 37.37 -12.33 -13.08
N GLU A 357 37.48 -12.97 -11.91
CA GLU A 357 38.22 -14.24 -11.79
C GLU A 357 37.48 -15.39 -12.51
N LEU A 358 36.15 -15.42 -12.45
CA LEU A 358 35.34 -16.37 -13.23
C LEU A 358 35.51 -16.16 -14.75
N TRP A 359 35.56 -14.90 -15.19
CA TRP A 359 35.81 -14.56 -16.58
C TRP A 359 37.22 -14.96 -17.02
N LYS A 360 38.24 -14.65 -16.20
CA LYS A 360 39.65 -14.95 -16.46
C LYS A 360 39.92 -16.44 -16.56
N THR A 361 39.23 -17.26 -15.76
CA THR A 361 39.32 -18.73 -15.80
C THR A 361 38.46 -19.35 -16.92
N GLY A 362 37.70 -18.55 -17.67
CA GLY A 362 36.80 -19.01 -18.73
C GLY A 362 35.50 -19.65 -18.22
N ARG A 363 35.23 -19.59 -16.92
CA ARG A 363 34.02 -20.12 -16.27
C ARG A 363 32.80 -19.21 -16.41
N TYR A 364 32.98 -17.97 -16.86
CA TYR A 364 31.91 -17.03 -17.15
C TYR A 364 32.22 -16.25 -18.44
N ARG A 365 31.20 -16.01 -19.26
CA ARG A 365 31.27 -15.20 -20.47
C ARG A 365 29.99 -14.39 -20.59
N ASN A 366 30.13 -13.10 -20.90
CA ASN A 366 29.00 -12.22 -21.17
C ASN A 366 28.30 -12.59 -22.49
N TYR A 367 27.06 -12.13 -22.62
CA TYR A 367 26.35 -12.19 -23.90
C TYR A 367 27.07 -11.34 -24.97
N PRO A 368 27.04 -11.78 -26.24
CA PRO A 368 27.42 -10.95 -27.36
C PRO A 368 26.60 -9.63 -27.39
N PRO A 369 27.20 -8.49 -27.78
CA PRO A 369 26.52 -7.19 -27.75
C PRO A 369 25.20 -7.14 -28.53
N GLU A 370 25.15 -7.78 -29.71
CA GLU A 370 23.92 -7.83 -30.53
C GLU A 370 22.81 -8.65 -29.85
N GLN A 371 23.18 -9.77 -29.23
CA GLN A 371 22.24 -10.61 -28.49
C GLN A 371 21.69 -9.87 -27.27
N LEU A 372 22.52 -9.14 -26.54
CA LEU A 372 22.08 -8.33 -25.41
C LEU A 372 21.08 -7.24 -25.83
N VAL A 373 21.28 -6.60 -26.98
CA VAL A 373 20.34 -5.61 -27.52
C VAL A 373 18.99 -6.25 -27.86
N ASP A 374 18.98 -7.45 -28.46
CA ASP A 374 17.74 -8.19 -28.76
C ASP A 374 16.98 -8.56 -27.48
N ILE A 375 17.69 -9.06 -26.46
CA ILE A 375 17.13 -9.40 -25.16
C ILE A 375 16.50 -8.17 -24.50
N LEU A 376 17.21 -7.05 -24.47
CA LEU A 376 16.70 -5.81 -23.89
C LEU A 376 15.48 -5.25 -24.64
N ALA A 377 15.46 -5.37 -25.98
CA ALA A 377 14.31 -4.99 -26.79
C ALA A 377 13.05 -5.80 -26.40
N ARG A 378 13.21 -7.12 -26.23
CA ARG A 378 12.12 -8.00 -25.79
C ARG A 378 11.69 -7.71 -24.34
N ILE A 379 12.62 -7.50 -23.42
CA ILE A 379 12.31 -7.10 -22.04
C ILE A 379 11.50 -5.80 -22.01
N LEU A 380 11.92 -4.78 -22.76
CA LEU A 380 11.22 -3.50 -22.84
C LEU A 380 9.82 -3.60 -23.46
N ALA A 381 9.57 -4.60 -24.31
CA ALA A 381 8.25 -4.88 -24.85
C ALA A 381 7.30 -5.50 -23.82
N MET A 382 7.83 -6.28 -22.86
CA MET A 382 7.05 -6.91 -21.78
C MET A 382 6.68 -5.94 -20.64
N VAL A 383 7.33 -4.77 -20.56
CA VAL A 383 7.11 -3.84 -19.45
C VAL A 383 5.66 -3.35 -19.43
N PRO A 384 4.93 -3.53 -18.32
CA PRO A 384 3.55 -3.10 -18.24
C PRO A 384 3.41 -1.57 -18.15
N PRO A 385 2.24 -1.01 -18.49
CA PRO A 385 2.04 0.43 -18.61
C PRO A 385 2.05 1.20 -17.28
N TRP A 386 2.01 0.51 -16.13
CA TRP A 386 2.15 1.13 -14.81
C TRP A 386 3.61 1.24 -14.34
N THR A 387 4.53 0.47 -14.93
CA THR A 387 5.93 0.43 -14.52
C THR A 387 6.76 1.49 -15.26
N ARG A 388 7.60 2.22 -14.53
CA ARG A 388 8.57 3.17 -15.11
C ARG A 388 9.97 2.57 -15.20
N VAL A 389 10.51 2.44 -16.42
CA VAL A 389 11.93 2.07 -16.61
C VAL A 389 12.81 3.31 -16.48
N TYR A 390 13.59 3.42 -15.41
CA TYR A 390 14.44 4.60 -15.16
C TYR A 390 15.74 4.54 -15.96
N ARG A 391 16.38 3.37 -16.03
CA ARG A 391 17.69 3.16 -16.66
C ARG A 391 17.80 1.75 -17.25
N VAL A 392 18.58 1.64 -18.32
CA VAL A 392 18.90 0.38 -19.04
C VAL A 392 20.40 0.05 -18.95
N GLN A 393 21.20 0.90 -18.30
CA GLN A 393 22.62 0.70 -18.07
C GLN A 393 23.11 1.52 -16.86
N ARG A 394 24.25 1.13 -16.28
CA ARG A 394 24.93 1.87 -15.20
C ARG A 394 25.83 2.97 -15.76
N ASP A 395 26.09 4.00 -14.95
CA ASP A 395 26.99 5.11 -15.30
C ASP A 395 28.47 4.74 -15.07
N ILE A 396 28.91 3.56 -15.50
CA ILE A 396 30.31 3.12 -15.33
C ILE A 396 31.12 3.53 -16.56
N PRO A 397 32.28 4.19 -16.42
CA PRO A 397 33.15 4.51 -17.54
C PRO A 397 33.58 3.26 -18.31
N MET A 398 33.36 3.23 -19.63
CA MET A 398 33.72 2.09 -20.49
C MET A 398 35.19 1.66 -20.41
N PRO A 399 36.19 2.55 -20.22
CA PRO A 399 37.58 2.12 -20.06
C PRO A 399 37.85 1.22 -18.85
N LEU A 400 36.93 1.16 -17.87
CA LEU A 400 37.05 0.30 -16.69
C LEU A 400 36.36 -1.06 -16.88
N VAL A 401 35.55 -1.21 -17.92
CA VAL A 401 34.82 -2.44 -18.23
C VAL A 401 35.73 -3.35 -19.05
N THR A 402 35.95 -4.57 -18.57
CA THR A 402 36.76 -5.59 -19.27
C THR A 402 35.93 -6.37 -20.30
N SER A 403 34.68 -6.71 -19.95
CA SER A 403 33.76 -7.46 -20.81
C SER A 403 32.30 -7.14 -20.46
N GLY A 404 31.39 -7.32 -21.42
CA GLY A 404 29.97 -6.97 -21.32
C GLY A 404 29.57 -5.90 -22.34
N VAL A 405 28.99 -4.80 -21.86
CA VAL A 405 28.47 -3.72 -22.72
C VAL A 405 29.61 -2.91 -23.35
N GLU A 406 29.62 -2.81 -24.68
CA GLU A 406 30.64 -2.04 -25.43
C GLU A 406 30.26 -0.58 -25.69
N LYS A 407 28.96 -0.28 -25.77
CA LYS A 407 28.44 1.04 -26.18
C LYS A 407 27.64 1.69 -25.05
N GLY A 408 27.84 2.99 -24.86
CA GLY A 408 27.16 3.78 -23.81
C GLY A 408 25.73 4.24 -24.15
N ASN A 409 25.14 3.81 -25.26
CA ASN A 409 23.81 4.24 -25.71
C ASN A 409 22.81 3.07 -25.86
N LEU A 410 22.88 2.10 -24.94
CA LEU A 410 22.15 0.83 -25.02
C LEU A 410 20.63 0.98 -25.13
N ARG A 411 20.07 2.03 -24.51
CA ARG A 411 18.63 2.33 -24.60
C ARG A 411 18.18 2.68 -26.03
N GLU A 412 18.97 3.46 -26.75
CA GLU A 412 18.66 3.86 -28.13
C GLU A 412 18.75 2.66 -29.07
N LEU A 413 19.77 1.82 -28.88
CA LEU A 413 19.95 0.58 -29.64
C LEU A 413 18.80 -0.39 -29.40
N ALA A 414 18.36 -0.55 -28.15
CA ALA A 414 17.23 -1.42 -27.83
C ALA A 414 15.91 -0.90 -28.43
N LEU A 415 15.67 0.42 -28.41
CA LEU A 415 14.47 1.00 -29.03
C LEU A 415 14.47 0.84 -30.56
N ALA A 416 15.60 1.12 -31.22
CA ALA A 416 15.72 0.89 -32.66
C ALA A 416 15.49 -0.58 -33.03
N ARG A 417 16.03 -1.50 -32.22
CA ARG A 417 15.80 -2.93 -32.40
C ARG A 417 14.34 -3.33 -32.18
N MET A 418 13.63 -2.69 -31.25
CA MET A 418 12.19 -2.92 -31.07
C MET A 418 11.41 -2.49 -32.32
N ASP A 419 11.78 -1.36 -32.94
CA ASP A 419 11.15 -0.87 -34.17
C ASP A 419 11.37 -1.88 -35.32
N ASP A 420 12.59 -2.42 -35.47
CA ASP A 420 12.89 -3.46 -36.47
C ASP A 420 12.05 -4.75 -36.26
N LEU A 421 11.71 -5.06 -35.01
CA LEU A 421 10.91 -6.22 -34.62
C LEU A 421 9.39 -5.94 -34.64
N GLY A 422 8.96 -4.70 -34.92
CA GLY A 422 7.55 -4.30 -34.84
C GLY A 422 6.98 -4.29 -33.42
N LEU A 423 7.82 -4.22 -32.39
CA LEU A 423 7.42 -4.22 -30.99
C LEU A 423 7.21 -2.78 -30.48
N LYS A 424 6.25 -2.59 -29.58
CA LYS A 424 5.97 -1.27 -28.99
C LYS A 424 6.33 -1.23 -27.51
N CYS A 425 7.00 -0.17 -27.07
CA CYS A 425 7.33 0.05 -25.67
C CYS A 425 6.26 0.89 -24.97
N ARG A 426 5.46 0.28 -24.08
CA ARG A 426 4.33 0.92 -23.40
C ARG A 426 4.62 1.40 -21.97
N ASN A 427 5.90 1.49 -21.58
CA ASN A 427 6.25 1.92 -20.23
C ASN A 427 5.94 3.41 -19.99
N VAL A 428 5.76 3.80 -18.73
CA VAL A 428 5.43 5.18 -18.34
C VAL A 428 6.42 6.21 -18.90
N ARG A 429 7.71 5.88 -18.94
CA ARG A 429 8.77 6.81 -19.37
C ARG A 429 8.75 7.05 -20.88
N THR A 430 8.31 6.09 -21.69
CA THR A 430 8.17 6.29 -23.14
C THR A 430 6.86 6.98 -23.48
N CYS A 431 5.81 6.79 -22.67
CA CYS A 431 4.50 7.39 -22.92
C CYS A 431 4.31 8.80 -22.31
N GLU A 432 5.22 9.29 -21.48
CA GLU A 432 5.08 10.61 -20.83
C GLU A 432 5.12 11.78 -21.83
N ALA A 433 4.20 12.74 -21.68
CA ALA A 433 4.01 13.85 -22.63
C ALA A 433 5.29 14.65 -22.89
N GLY A 434 6.09 14.90 -21.85
CA GLY A 434 7.37 15.63 -22.00
C GLY A 434 8.40 14.91 -22.87
N ILE A 435 8.40 13.57 -22.89
CA ILE A 435 9.28 12.77 -23.76
C ILE A 435 8.72 12.72 -25.17
N GLN A 436 7.40 12.59 -25.31
CA GLN A 436 6.72 12.61 -26.60
C GLN A 436 6.87 13.96 -27.32
N ASP A 437 6.82 15.08 -26.60
CA ASP A 437 7.08 16.41 -27.17
C ASP A 437 8.54 16.58 -27.61
N ILE A 438 9.51 16.13 -26.79
CA ILE A 438 10.94 16.25 -27.12
C ILE A 438 11.32 15.41 -28.35
N HIS A 439 10.83 14.17 -28.44
CA HIS A 439 11.25 13.23 -29.49
C HIS A 439 10.37 13.27 -30.74
N HIS A 440 9.05 13.49 -30.56
CA HIS A 440 8.07 13.39 -31.64
C HIS A 440 7.25 14.68 -31.85
N LYS A 441 7.43 15.70 -31.00
CA LYS A 441 6.68 16.98 -31.03
C LYS A 441 5.16 16.79 -30.94
N ILE A 442 4.73 15.73 -30.23
CA ILE A 442 3.31 15.41 -30.03
C ILE A 442 2.82 16.13 -28.76
N LYS A 443 1.71 16.85 -28.90
CA LYS A 443 0.97 17.44 -27.77
C LYS A 443 -0.43 16.86 -27.72
N PRO A 444 -0.96 16.52 -26.54
CA PRO A 444 -2.31 15.96 -26.42
C PRO A 444 -3.36 17.05 -26.71
N GLU A 445 -4.32 16.74 -27.59
CA GLU A 445 -5.49 17.58 -27.86
C GLU A 445 -6.72 17.10 -27.07
N GLU A 446 -6.82 15.78 -26.85
CA GLU A 446 -7.87 15.11 -26.08
C GLU A 446 -7.25 14.20 -25.01
N VAL A 447 -7.91 14.11 -23.85
CA VAL A 447 -7.41 13.34 -22.69
C VAL A 447 -8.54 12.48 -22.11
N ASP A 448 -8.36 11.17 -22.16
CA ASP A 448 -9.28 10.20 -21.57
C ASP A 448 -8.78 9.68 -20.22
N LEU A 449 -9.72 9.47 -19.28
CA LEU A 449 -9.42 8.81 -18.01
C LEU A 449 -9.38 7.29 -18.20
N VAL A 450 -8.20 6.69 -18.08
CA VAL A 450 -8.00 5.24 -18.18
C VAL A 450 -7.59 4.66 -16.83
N ARG A 451 -8.39 3.74 -16.29
CA ARG A 451 -8.10 2.96 -15.06
C ARG A 451 -7.60 1.56 -15.42
N ARG A 452 -6.63 1.05 -14.67
CA ARG A 452 -6.06 -0.30 -14.81
C ARG A 452 -5.84 -0.89 -13.42
N ASP A 453 -6.47 -2.01 -13.14
CA ASP A 453 -6.41 -2.65 -11.83
C ASP A 453 -5.52 -3.89 -11.92
N TYR A 454 -4.69 -4.11 -10.92
CA TYR A 454 -3.80 -5.28 -10.82
C TYR A 454 -3.56 -5.65 -9.36
N THR A 455 -3.40 -6.94 -9.10
CA THR A 455 -2.97 -7.47 -7.79
C THR A 455 -1.48 -7.26 -7.60
N ALA A 456 -1.00 -6.87 -6.43
CA ALA A 456 0.42 -6.90 -6.11
C ALA A 456 0.65 -7.06 -4.61
N ASN A 457 1.50 -8.02 -4.25
CA ASN A 457 1.94 -8.29 -2.88
C ASN A 457 0.76 -8.44 -1.92
N GLU A 458 -0.18 -9.34 -2.26
CA GLU A 458 -1.42 -9.61 -1.50
C GLU A 458 -2.43 -8.45 -1.44
N GLY A 459 -2.02 -7.23 -1.82
CA GLY A 459 -2.91 -6.08 -2.03
C GLY A 459 -3.57 -6.08 -3.41
N TRP A 460 -4.80 -5.57 -3.47
CA TRP A 460 -5.53 -5.35 -4.72
C TRP A 460 -6.54 -4.22 -4.58
N GLU A 461 -6.62 -3.40 -5.63
CA GLU A 461 -7.67 -2.44 -5.97
C GLU A 461 -9.07 -3.10 -6.24
N THR A 462 -9.34 -4.30 -5.71
CA THR A 462 -10.59 -5.09 -5.89
C THR A 462 -11.82 -4.40 -5.34
N PHE A 463 -11.63 -3.69 -4.24
CA PHE A 463 -12.77 -3.34 -3.41
C PHE A 463 -13.69 -2.35 -4.14
N LEU A 464 -13.11 -1.48 -4.98
CA LEU A 464 -13.87 -0.54 -5.79
C LEU A 464 -14.44 -1.17 -7.08
N SER A 465 -13.79 -2.19 -7.67
CA SER A 465 -14.35 -2.93 -8.81
C SER A 465 -15.62 -3.66 -8.39
N GLU A 466 -15.60 -4.35 -7.26
CA GLU A 466 -16.77 -5.08 -6.74
C GLU A 466 -18.00 -4.15 -6.59
N ILE A 467 -17.81 -2.99 -5.94
CA ILE A 467 -18.89 -2.00 -5.73
C ILE A 467 -19.46 -1.55 -7.08
N LYS A 468 -18.59 -1.28 -8.06
CA LYS A 468 -19.00 -0.81 -9.39
C LYS A 468 -19.71 -1.89 -10.20
N ALA A 469 -19.23 -3.13 -10.14
CA ALA A 469 -19.77 -4.28 -10.87
C ALA A 469 -21.09 -4.78 -10.27
N THR A 470 -21.31 -4.58 -8.97
CA THR A 470 -22.52 -5.04 -8.27
C THR A 470 -23.80 -4.48 -8.92
N ASN A 471 -24.76 -5.36 -9.20
CA ASN A 471 -25.99 -5.00 -9.87
C ASN A 471 -26.98 -4.32 -8.90
N SER A 472 -27.55 -3.19 -9.33
CA SER A 472 -28.50 -2.39 -8.53
C SER A 472 -29.96 -2.82 -8.70
N GLN A 473 -30.26 -3.92 -9.42
CA GLN A 473 -31.63 -4.37 -9.70
C GLN A 473 -32.51 -4.65 -8.46
N PHE A 474 -31.91 -4.96 -7.31
CA PHE A 474 -32.64 -5.12 -6.04
C PHE A 474 -32.90 -3.80 -5.31
N ASN A 475 -32.39 -2.69 -5.83
CA ASN A 475 -32.54 -1.38 -5.25
C ASN A 475 -33.81 -0.73 -5.81
N HIS A 476 -34.90 -0.76 -5.04
CA HIS A 476 -36.11 0.00 -5.35
C HIS A 476 -35.85 1.51 -5.13
N ASN A 477 -34.99 2.14 -5.96
CA ASN A 477 -34.67 3.57 -6.01
C ASN A 477 -34.43 4.27 -4.66
N SER A 478 -34.01 3.56 -3.62
CA SER A 478 -33.86 4.13 -2.27
C SER A 478 -32.37 4.31 -1.96
N PRO A 479 -31.92 5.53 -1.60
CA PRO A 479 -30.54 5.76 -1.21
C PRO A 479 -30.17 5.02 0.09
N LEU A 480 -28.89 4.71 0.23
CA LEU A 480 -28.33 4.06 1.43
C LEU A 480 -28.54 4.95 2.66
N LYS A 481 -29.08 4.36 3.73
CA LYS A 481 -29.34 5.06 5.01
C LYS A 481 -28.23 4.88 6.04
N THR A 482 -27.37 3.89 5.83
CA THR A 482 -26.26 3.57 6.74
C THR A 482 -25.12 2.91 5.95
N VAL A 483 -23.89 3.24 6.33
CA VAL A 483 -22.64 2.62 5.86
C VAL A 483 -21.83 2.26 7.09
N PHE A 484 -21.31 1.04 7.15
CA PHE A 484 -20.51 0.56 8.26
C PHE A 484 -19.18 0.05 7.75
N PHE A 485 -18.10 0.68 8.19
CA PHE A 485 -16.73 0.21 7.97
C PHE A 485 -16.36 -0.71 9.13
N GLY A 486 -16.45 -2.02 8.89
CA GLY A 486 -16.18 -3.05 9.87
C GLY A 486 -15.11 -4.05 9.44
N GLY A 487 -14.67 -4.86 10.39
CA GLY A 487 -13.69 -5.93 10.20
C GLY A 487 -12.24 -5.47 10.19
N GLY A 488 -11.31 -6.38 10.54
CA GLY A 488 -9.91 -6.03 10.71
C GLY A 488 -9.74 -4.81 11.63
N THR A 489 -9.08 -3.76 11.12
CA THR A 489 -8.93 -2.47 11.81
C THR A 489 -9.14 -1.32 10.81
N PRO A 490 -10.39 -0.88 10.56
CA PRO A 490 -10.69 0.14 9.53
C PRO A 490 -10.01 1.48 9.79
N SER A 491 -9.74 1.83 11.06
CA SER A 491 -9.01 3.04 11.43
C SER A 491 -7.58 3.13 10.86
N LEU A 492 -6.97 2.00 10.45
CA LEU A 492 -5.66 2.00 9.77
C LEU A 492 -5.75 2.49 8.33
N VAL A 493 -6.93 2.44 7.71
CA VAL A 493 -7.11 2.77 6.30
C VAL A 493 -6.94 4.29 6.10
N PRO A 494 -6.05 4.75 5.20
CA PRO A 494 -5.90 6.17 4.87
C PRO A 494 -7.23 6.86 4.52
N SER A 495 -7.43 8.10 4.99
CA SER A 495 -8.71 8.82 4.90
C SER A 495 -9.12 9.01 3.43
N LYS A 496 -8.12 9.17 2.54
CA LYS A 496 -8.32 9.23 1.09
C LYS A 496 -8.99 7.97 0.51
N LEU A 497 -8.66 6.78 1.01
CA LEU A 497 -9.29 5.53 0.53
C LEU A 497 -10.73 5.42 1.03
N VAL A 498 -11.00 5.85 2.27
CA VAL A 498 -12.36 5.96 2.80
C VAL A 498 -13.20 6.90 1.94
N SER A 499 -12.66 8.07 1.56
CA SER A 499 -13.30 9.02 0.64
C SER A 499 -13.68 8.35 -0.68
N LEU A 500 -12.74 7.64 -1.30
CA LEU A 500 -12.98 6.94 -2.58
C LEU A 500 -14.08 5.88 -2.47
N VAL A 501 -14.15 5.15 -1.35
CA VAL A 501 -15.22 4.18 -1.10
C VAL A 501 -16.57 4.89 -0.97
N LEU A 502 -16.66 5.93 -0.14
CA LEU A 502 -17.91 6.69 0.06
C LEU A 502 -18.39 7.36 -1.23
N GLU A 503 -17.49 7.96 -2.00
CA GLU A 503 -17.79 8.51 -3.32
C GLU A 503 -18.32 7.45 -4.27
N THR A 504 -17.68 6.28 -4.32
CA THR A 504 -18.11 5.18 -5.20
C THR A 504 -19.47 4.64 -4.79
N LEU A 505 -19.73 4.46 -3.48
CA LEU A 505 -21.03 4.04 -2.95
C LEU A 505 -22.12 5.07 -3.28
N ASN A 506 -21.85 6.35 -3.09
CA ASN A 506 -22.80 7.42 -3.37
C ASN A 506 -23.12 7.50 -4.88
N LEU A 507 -22.12 7.40 -5.75
CA LEU A 507 -22.31 7.38 -7.19
C LEU A 507 -23.13 6.17 -7.66
N LYS A 508 -22.94 5.01 -7.03
CA LYS A 508 -23.57 3.75 -7.45
C LYS A 508 -24.98 3.54 -6.89
N PHE A 509 -25.17 3.81 -5.60
CA PHE A 509 -26.40 3.48 -4.86
C PHE A 509 -27.14 4.71 -4.32
N GLY A 510 -26.49 5.87 -4.29
CA GLY A 510 -26.95 7.05 -3.57
C GLY A 510 -26.78 6.91 -2.06
N LEU A 511 -26.48 8.01 -1.37
CA LEU A 511 -26.36 8.06 0.09
C LEU A 511 -27.28 9.17 0.63
N CYS A 512 -28.08 8.86 1.66
CA CYS A 512 -28.88 9.88 2.34
C CYS A 512 -28.00 10.94 2.98
N LEU A 513 -28.46 12.19 3.01
CA LEU A 513 -27.75 13.29 3.67
C LEU A 513 -27.58 13.06 5.19
N ASP A 514 -28.53 12.36 5.81
CA ASP A 514 -28.55 11.99 7.23
C ASP A 514 -28.13 10.52 7.45
N ALA A 515 -27.42 9.92 6.48
CA ALA A 515 -26.95 8.55 6.60
C ALA A 515 -26.02 8.38 7.82
N GLU A 516 -26.19 7.28 8.54
CA GLU A 516 -25.25 6.90 9.60
C GLU A 516 -24.02 6.26 8.97
N ILE A 517 -22.87 6.93 9.02
CA ILE A 517 -21.59 6.42 8.57
C ILE A 517 -20.79 6.05 9.81
N SER A 518 -20.76 4.75 10.07
CA SER A 518 -20.10 4.13 11.22
C SER A 518 -18.73 3.61 10.86
N MET A 519 -17.75 3.78 11.75
CA MET A 519 -16.43 3.19 11.61
C MET A 519 -15.98 2.51 12.90
N GLU A 520 -15.51 1.28 12.77
CA GLU A 520 -14.75 0.59 13.80
C GLU A 520 -13.34 1.19 13.93
N MET A 521 -12.93 1.47 15.16
CA MET A 521 -11.62 2.05 15.45
C MET A 521 -10.98 1.35 16.64
N ASP A 522 -9.67 1.13 16.57
CA ASP A 522 -8.90 0.56 17.67
C ASP A 522 -8.08 1.63 18.39
N PRO A 523 -8.07 1.65 19.74
CA PRO A 523 -7.17 2.50 20.50
C PRO A 523 -5.71 2.35 20.03
N GLY A 524 -4.99 3.47 19.97
CA GLY A 524 -3.61 3.53 19.48
C GLY A 524 -3.45 3.56 17.94
N MET A 525 -4.55 3.52 17.18
CA MET A 525 -4.51 3.49 15.71
C MET A 525 -5.08 4.75 15.04
N PHE A 526 -5.41 5.79 15.81
CA PHE A 526 -5.89 7.07 15.29
C PHE A 526 -5.57 8.22 16.25
N ASP A 527 -5.43 9.42 15.70
CA ASP A 527 -5.20 10.66 16.43
C ASP A 527 -6.27 11.73 16.12
N VAL A 528 -6.11 12.93 16.66
CA VAL A 528 -7.01 14.07 16.44
C VAL A 528 -7.10 14.45 14.96
N VAL A 529 -6.00 14.38 14.22
CA VAL A 529 -5.95 14.77 12.79
C VAL A 529 -6.77 13.77 11.99
N LYS A 530 -6.48 12.49 12.16
CA LYS A 530 -7.17 11.38 11.50
C LYS A 530 -8.67 11.39 11.79
N MET A 531 -9.06 11.58 13.04
CA MET A 531 -10.47 11.64 13.44
C MET A 531 -11.19 12.81 12.75
N LYS A 532 -10.59 14.01 12.73
CA LYS A 532 -11.18 15.17 12.05
C LYS A 532 -11.30 14.98 10.55
N GLU A 533 -10.32 14.37 9.91
CA GLU A 533 -10.41 14.02 8.48
C GLU A 533 -11.58 13.09 8.21
N LEU A 534 -11.72 12.00 8.98
CA LEU A 534 -12.81 11.04 8.83
C LEU A 534 -14.18 11.69 9.08
N MET A 535 -14.30 12.53 10.10
CA MET A 535 -15.51 13.32 10.34
C MET A 535 -15.82 14.26 9.17
N GLY A 536 -14.79 14.88 8.58
CA GLY A 536 -14.91 15.72 7.39
C GLY A 536 -15.41 14.96 6.15
N LEU A 537 -15.20 13.64 6.08
CA LEU A 537 -15.74 12.77 5.05
C LEU A 537 -17.18 12.30 5.33
N GLY A 538 -17.73 12.64 6.50
CA GLY A 538 -19.08 12.28 6.92
C GLY A 538 -19.17 11.14 7.94
N VAL A 539 -18.05 10.57 8.40
CA VAL A 539 -18.06 9.58 9.50
C VAL A 539 -18.63 10.25 10.74
N ASN A 540 -19.80 9.79 11.18
CA ASN A 540 -20.58 10.40 12.25
C ASN A 540 -20.88 9.44 13.39
N ARG A 541 -20.45 8.17 13.29
CA ARG A 541 -20.47 7.20 14.38
C ARG A 541 -19.15 6.43 14.48
N VAL A 542 -18.63 6.25 15.70
CA VAL A 542 -17.38 5.50 15.94
C VAL A 542 -17.61 4.37 16.94
N SER A 543 -17.13 3.16 16.64
CA SER A 543 -17.08 2.05 17.61
C SER A 543 -15.65 1.80 18.06
N SER A 544 -15.36 2.05 19.33
CA SER A 544 -14.01 1.91 19.89
C SER A 544 -13.83 0.59 20.61
N GLY A 545 -12.91 -0.23 20.09
CA GLY A 545 -12.62 -1.57 20.59
C GLY A 545 -11.78 -1.63 21.87
N VAL A 546 -12.28 -1.13 23.00
CA VAL A 546 -11.53 -1.05 24.29
C VAL A 546 -11.32 -2.39 24.99
N GLN A 547 -12.34 -3.24 25.03
CA GLN A 547 -12.40 -4.57 25.63
C GLN A 547 -12.31 -4.61 27.17
N ALA A 548 -11.29 -4.00 27.77
CA ALA A 548 -11.05 -3.95 29.21
C ALA A 548 -10.19 -2.74 29.60
N PHE A 549 -10.19 -2.37 30.88
CA PHE A 549 -9.37 -1.28 31.43
C PHE A 549 -8.18 -1.80 32.27
N GLN A 550 -7.70 -3.01 31.96
CA GLN A 550 -6.59 -3.65 32.65
C GLN A 550 -5.56 -4.15 31.63
N ASP A 551 -4.31 -3.70 31.74
CA ASP A 551 -3.23 -4.07 30.81
C ASP A 551 -3.01 -5.58 30.71
N GLU A 552 -3.19 -6.30 31.84
CA GLU A 552 -3.05 -7.75 31.89
C GLU A 552 -4.12 -8.46 31.05
N LEU A 553 -5.38 -7.99 31.11
CA LEU A 553 -6.47 -8.53 30.30
C LEU A 553 -6.30 -8.18 28.83
N LEU A 554 -5.89 -6.95 28.50
CA LEU A 554 -5.61 -6.54 27.13
C LEU A 554 -4.49 -7.38 26.49
N LYS A 555 -3.40 -7.61 27.23
CA LYS A 555 -2.31 -8.50 26.81
C LYS A 555 -2.79 -9.94 26.64
N ALA A 556 -3.60 -10.46 27.56
CA ALA A 556 -4.17 -11.81 27.46
C ALA A 556 -5.08 -11.96 26.23
N CYS A 557 -5.79 -10.89 25.83
CA CYS A 557 -6.58 -10.84 24.60
C CYS A 557 -5.74 -10.72 23.31
N GLY A 558 -4.42 -10.51 23.44
CA GLY A 558 -3.52 -10.27 22.31
C GLY A 558 -3.70 -8.88 21.69
N ARG A 559 -4.16 -7.89 22.45
CA ARG A 559 -4.28 -6.50 21.99
C ARG A 559 -2.90 -5.86 21.87
N ALA A 560 -2.75 -5.03 20.84
CA ALA A 560 -1.52 -4.28 20.58
C ALA A 560 -1.44 -2.96 21.37
N HIS A 561 -2.54 -2.55 22.00
CA HIS A 561 -2.66 -1.33 22.81
C HIS A 561 -2.79 -1.68 24.31
N GLY A 562 -2.38 -0.76 25.17
CA GLY A 562 -2.60 -0.80 26.61
C GLY A 562 -3.69 0.17 27.07
N VAL A 563 -3.81 0.34 28.38
CA VAL A 563 -4.81 1.22 29.00
C VAL A 563 -4.53 2.70 28.71
N ASP A 564 -3.26 3.09 28.54
CA ASP A 564 -2.89 4.47 28.21
C ASP A 564 -3.45 4.90 26.85
N GLU A 565 -3.32 4.05 25.82
CA GLU A 565 -3.88 4.34 24.50
C GLU A 565 -5.43 4.34 24.51
N VAL A 566 -6.06 3.57 25.40
CA VAL A 566 -7.52 3.63 25.62
C VAL A 566 -7.92 5.01 26.13
N HIS A 567 -7.21 5.53 27.15
CA HIS A 567 -7.48 6.86 27.67
C HIS A 567 -7.20 7.96 26.65
N GLU A 568 -6.13 7.84 25.87
CA GLU A 568 -5.84 8.75 24.76
C GLU A 568 -6.96 8.73 23.71
N ALA A 569 -7.42 7.56 23.29
CA ALA A 569 -8.51 7.41 22.34
C ALA A 569 -9.80 8.08 22.82
N ILE A 570 -10.17 7.90 24.10
CA ILE A 570 -11.30 8.59 24.73
C ILE A 570 -11.09 10.12 24.69
N GLY A 571 -9.88 10.58 24.98
CA GLY A 571 -9.49 11.99 24.90
C GLY A 571 -9.62 12.56 23.49
N VAL A 572 -9.21 11.82 22.46
CA VAL A 572 -9.33 12.19 21.04
C VAL A 572 -10.79 12.31 20.64
N VAL A 573 -11.61 11.30 20.96
CA VAL A 573 -13.06 11.29 20.69
C VAL A 573 -13.74 12.51 21.33
N GLY A 574 -13.42 12.80 22.59
CA GLY A 574 -13.92 13.98 23.30
C GLY A 574 -13.46 15.30 22.68
N THR A 575 -12.17 15.41 22.34
CA THR A 575 -11.56 16.63 21.76
C THR A 575 -12.13 16.95 20.37
N CYS A 576 -12.43 15.93 19.58
CA CYS A 576 -13.03 16.08 18.26
C CYS A 576 -14.54 16.31 18.30
N GLY A 577 -15.18 16.14 19.47
CA GLY A 577 -16.62 16.35 19.64
C GLY A 577 -17.46 15.28 18.94
N VAL A 578 -16.97 14.04 18.87
CA VAL A 578 -17.74 12.93 18.29
C VAL A 578 -18.90 12.61 19.24
N GLU A 579 -20.11 12.95 18.83
CA GLU A 579 -21.29 12.77 19.69
C GLU A 579 -21.73 11.30 19.75
N ASN A 580 -21.87 10.64 18.60
CA ASN A 580 -22.33 9.26 18.51
C ASN A 580 -21.13 8.31 18.51
N TRP A 581 -20.74 7.80 19.67
CA TRP A 581 -19.69 6.79 19.76
C TRP A 581 -20.03 5.69 20.74
N SER A 582 -19.44 4.52 20.49
CA SER A 582 -19.54 3.34 21.34
C SER A 582 -18.20 2.88 21.88
N MET A 583 -18.29 2.19 23.01
CA MET A 583 -17.18 1.48 23.63
C MET A 583 -17.56 0.01 23.73
N ASP A 584 -16.68 -0.84 23.21
CA ASP A 584 -16.88 -2.27 23.12
C ASP A 584 -16.13 -2.92 24.28
N LEU A 585 -16.83 -3.62 25.17
CA LEU A 585 -16.25 -4.36 26.28
C LEU A 585 -16.45 -5.86 26.09
N ILE A 586 -15.51 -6.67 26.59
CA ILE A 586 -15.65 -8.11 26.64
C ILE A 586 -15.71 -8.56 28.10
N SER A 587 -16.81 -9.24 28.45
CA SER A 587 -16.94 -9.96 29.71
C SER A 587 -16.45 -11.39 29.56
N SER A 588 -16.17 -11.99 30.71
CA SER A 588 -15.70 -13.36 30.86
C SER A 588 -14.33 -13.64 30.22
N LEU A 589 -13.46 -12.63 30.22
CA LEU A 589 -12.07 -12.78 29.75
C LEU A 589 -11.26 -13.69 30.68
N PRO A 590 -10.18 -14.33 30.18
CA PRO A 590 -9.28 -15.11 31.01
C PRO A 590 -8.74 -14.30 32.19
N HIS A 591 -8.82 -14.86 33.40
CA HIS A 591 -8.45 -14.23 34.68
C HIS A 591 -9.28 -13.01 35.10
N GLN A 592 -10.34 -12.65 34.37
CA GLN A 592 -11.17 -11.48 34.71
C GLN A 592 -11.95 -11.74 36.00
N THR A 593 -11.75 -10.86 36.98
CA THR A 593 -12.47 -10.91 38.26
C THR A 593 -13.69 -10.00 38.25
N PRO A 594 -14.67 -10.20 39.15
CA PRO A 594 -15.80 -9.28 39.31
C PRO A 594 -15.35 -7.83 39.56
N GLN A 595 -14.27 -7.63 40.31
CA GLN A 595 -13.74 -6.28 40.60
C GLN A 595 -13.20 -5.59 39.34
N MET A 596 -12.48 -6.31 38.48
CA MET A 596 -12.00 -5.78 37.19
C MET A 596 -13.16 -5.44 36.25
N TRP A 597 -14.24 -6.24 36.30
CA TRP A 597 -15.45 -6.01 35.54
C TRP A 597 -16.19 -4.75 36.00
N ASP A 598 -16.40 -4.61 37.31
CA ASP A 598 -17.02 -3.43 37.91
C ASP A 598 -16.24 -2.16 37.59
N GLU A 599 -14.91 -2.21 37.68
CA GLU A 599 -14.04 -1.09 37.31
C GLU A 599 -14.19 -0.70 35.84
N SER A 600 -14.16 -1.67 34.92
CA SER A 600 -14.32 -1.43 33.49
C SER A 600 -15.69 -0.82 33.15
N LEU A 601 -16.76 -1.31 33.78
CA LEU A 601 -18.10 -0.74 33.64
C LEU A 601 -18.18 0.69 34.19
N LEU A 602 -17.59 0.95 35.36
CA LEU A 602 -17.56 2.26 35.99
C LEU A 602 -16.83 3.28 35.10
N LEU A 603 -15.63 2.94 34.61
CA LEU A 603 -14.86 3.80 33.71
C LEU A 603 -15.61 4.07 32.41
N THR A 604 -16.30 3.06 31.88
CA THR A 604 -17.13 3.18 30.68
C THR A 604 -18.35 4.08 30.91
N VAL A 605 -18.98 4.05 32.08
CA VAL A 605 -20.05 5.00 32.46
C VAL A 605 -19.49 6.42 32.59
N ASN A 606 -18.31 6.57 33.19
CA ASN A 606 -17.66 7.88 33.37
C ASN A 606 -17.23 8.52 32.04
N ALA A 607 -16.82 7.71 31.06
CA ALA A 607 -16.50 8.18 29.71
C ALA A 607 -17.73 8.66 28.92
N ARG A 608 -18.94 8.30 29.35
CA ARG A 608 -20.24 8.73 28.79
C ARG A 608 -20.39 8.53 27.26
N PRO A 609 -20.03 7.37 26.67
CA PRO A 609 -20.38 7.08 25.29
C PRO A 609 -21.90 7.06 25.12
N LYS A 610 -22.42 7.38 23.93
CA LYS A 610 -23.86 7.37 23.67
C LYS A 610 -24.40 5.97 23.38
N HIS A 611 -23.51 5.05 23.01
CA HIS A 611 -23.79 3.66 22.72
C HIS A 611 -22.73 2.77 23.40
N LYS A 612 -23.02 1.52 23.73
CA LYS A 612 -22.11 0.58 24.38
C LYS A 612 -22.38 -0.83 23.88
N PHE A 613 -21.31 -1.59 23.65
CA PHE A 613 -21.38 -3.01 23.34
C PHE A 613 -20.78 -3.82 24.47
N LEU A 614 -21.50 -4.86 24.87
CA LEU A 614 -21.12 -5.84 25.87
C LEU A 614 -21.07 -7.21 25.22
N TYR A 615 -19.86 -7.67 24.90
CA TYR A 615 -19.64 -9.00 24.34
C TYR A 615 -19.34 -10.01 25.45
N GLU A 616 -19.86 -11.22 25.30
CA GLU A 616 -19.40 -12.36 26.08
C GLU A 616 -18.28 -13.08 25.31
N THR A 617 -17.22 -13.50 26.01
CA THR A 617 -16.10 -14.23 25.41
C THR A 617 -16.57 -15.55 24.75
N LEU A 618 -16.22 -15.74 23.47
CA LEU A 618 -16.50 -16.99 22.75
C LEU A 618 -15.47 -18.07 23.13
N LEU A 619 -15.96 -19.17 23.71
CA LEU A 619 -15.21 -20.34 24.23
C LEU A 619 -14.34 -21.09 23.20
N SER A 620 -14.39 -20.77 21.90
CA SER A 620 -13.78 -21.58 20.83
C SER A 620 -12.25 -21.61 20.80
N ARG A 621 -11.55 -20.80 21.62
CA ARG A 621 -10.08 -20.82 21.76
C ARG A 621 -9.56 -21.66 22.93
N TYR A 622 -10.44 -22.14 23.80
CA TYR A 622 -10.04 -22.79 25.05
C TYR A 622 -10.73 -24.14 25.16
N SER A 623 -9.96 -25.16 25.51
CA SER A 623 -10.52 -26.48 25.77
C SER A 623 -11.36 -26.42 27.05
N PRO A 624 -12.56 -27.03 27.11
CA PRO A 624 -13.31 -27.15 28.35
C PRO A 624 -12.41 -27.76 29.45
N GLY A 625 -12.14 -27.00 30.51
CA GLY A 625 -11.27 -27.43 31.62
C GLY A 625 -9.87 -26.80 31.66
N GLU A 626 -9.45 -26.02 30.68
CA GLU A 626 -8.26 -25.16 30.83
C GLU A 626 -8.63 -23.88 31.59
N PHE A 627 -8.17 -23.80 32.84
CA PHE A 627 -8.16 -22.55 33.60
C PHE A 627 -7.33 -21.52 32.81
N PRO A 628 -7.93 -20.36 32.46
CA PRO A 628 -8.48 -19.49 33.50
C PRO A 628 -9.76 -18.72 33.08
N LEU A 629 -10.78 -19.38 32.52
CA LEU A 629 -12.07 -18.72 32.21
C LEU A 629 -13.02 -18.67 33.42
N PRO A 630 -13.87 -17.65 33.55
CA PRO A 630 -14.95 -17.61 34.55
C PRO A 630 -15.97 -18.74 34.35
N SER A 631 -16.58 -19.21 35.45
CA SER A 631 -17.69 -20.18 35.41
C SER A 631 -18.96 -19.58 34.80
N GLU A 632 -19.88 -20.42 34.29
CA GLU A 632 -21.17 -19.97 33.74
C GLU A 632 -21.95 -19.06 34.72
N THR A 633 -21.94 -19.42 36.01
CA THR A 633 -22.55 -18.59 37.06
C THR A 633 -21.87 -17.22 37.17
N GLN A 634 -20.54 -17.15 37.07
CA GLN A 634 -19.81 -15.88 37.10
C GLN A 634 -20.10 -15.04 35.85
N SER A 635 -20.14 -15.64 34.66
CA SER A 635 -20.53 -14.96 33.43
C SER A 635 -21.95 -14.38 33.50
N ALA A 636 -22.90 -15.15 34.03
CA ALA A 636 -24.27 -14.68 34.24
C ALA A 636 -24.34 -13.49 35.21
N GLU A 637 -23.54 -13.51 36.28
CA GLU A 637 -23.45 -12.38 37.20
C GLU A 637 -22.77 -11.16 36.56
N PHE A 638 -21.75 -11.33 35.70
CA PHE A 638 -21.16 -10.22 34.94
C PHE A 638 -22.20 -9.52 34.05
N TYR A 639 -23.03 -10.31 33.36
CA TYR A 639 -24.12 -9.78 32.53
C TYR A 639 -25.16 -9.02 33.37
N LYS A 640 -25.61 -9.60 34.49
CA LYS A 640 -26.57 -8.95 35.40
C LYS A 640 -26.03 -7.66 36.00
N THR A 641 -24.75 -7.64 36.39
CA THR A 641 -24.09 -6.44 36.91
C THR A 641 -24.01 -5.36 35.84
N ALA A 642 -23.66 -5.71 34.61
CA ALA A 642 -23.65 -4.78 33.49
C ALA A 642 -25.06 -4.23 33.19
N SER A 643 -26.07 -5.10 33.08
CA SER A 643 -27.47 -4.70 32.88
C SER A 643 -27.92 -3.71 33.95
N ARG A 644 -27.64 -3.99 35.23
CA ARG A 644 -27.96 -3.09 36.35
C ARG A 644 -27.24 -1.75 36.26
N MET A 645 -25.90 -1.75 36.19
CA MET A 645 -25.10 -0.52 36.19
C MET A 645 -25.39 0.37 34.98
N LEU A 646 -25.62 -0.22 33.81
CA LEU A 646 -25.94 0.52 32.59
C LEU A 646 -27.37 1.08 32.66
N SER A 647 -28.33 0.30 33.15
CA SER A 647 -29.71 0.77 33.36
C SER A 647 -29.78 1.90 34.39
N ASP A 648 -29.06 1.79 35.51
CA ASP A 648 -28.95 2.85 36.53
C ASP A 648 -28.34 4.13 35.94
N ALA A 649 -27.37 3.97 35.03
CA ALA A 649 -26.79 5.06 34.26
C ALA A 649 -27.69 5.56 33.10
N ARG A 650 -28.96 5.11 33.01
CA ARG A 650 -29.97 5.43 31.98
C ARG A 650 -29.55 5.04 30.56
N TYR A 651 -28.94 3.88 30.39
CA TYR A 651 -28.79 3.27 29.07
C TYR A 651 -29.88 2.22 28.90
N ASN A 652 -30.55 2.23 27.75
CA ASN A 652 -31.58 1.27 27.43
C ASN A 652 -30.96 0.08 26.70
N HIS A 653 -31.26 -1.11 27.17
CA HIS A 653 -30.98 -2.35 26.45
C HIS A 653 -31.95 -2.48 25.27
N TYR A 654 -31.44 -2.44 24.04
CA TYR A 654 -32.29 -2.50 22.84
C TYR A 654 -32.09 -3.79 22.02
N GLU A 655 -30.92 -4.42 22.12
CA GLU A 655 -30.59 -5.74 21.56
C GLU A 655 -29.53 -6.43 22.43
N ILE A 656 -29.45 -7.77 22.33
CA ILE A 656 -28.73 -8.70 23.20
C ILE A 656 -27.45 -8.17 23.84
N SER A 657 -26.56 -7.57 23.05
CA SER A 657 -25.25 -7.10 23.52
C SER A 657 -25.14 -5.58 23.62
N SER A 658 -26.18 -4.82 23.26
CA SER A 658 -26.05 -3.37 23.10
C SER A 658 -27.00 -2.55 23.96
N TYR A 659 -26.40 -1.51 24.53
CA TYR A 659 -27.05 -0.53 25.38
C TYR A 659 -26.80 0.87 24.81
N CYS A 660 -27.83 1.73 24.75
CA CYS A 660 -27.65 3.08 24.23
C CYS A 660 -28.50 4.11 24.97
N LYS A 661 -28.18 5.39 24.75
CA LYS A 661 -29.09 6.50 25.06
C LYS A 661 -30.24 6.53 24.06
N ASP A 662 -31.34 7.17 24.45
CA ASP A 662 -32.49 7.37 23.56
C ASP A 662 -32.05 8.01 22.23
N ASN A 663 -32.49 7.43 21.11
CA ASN A 663 -32.18 7.86 19.72
C ASN A 663 -30.72 7.66 19.26
N PHE A 664 -29.93 6.87 19.99
CA PHE A 664 -28.56 6.50 19.60
C PHE A 664 -28.42 5.00 19.27
N GLU A 665 -29.53 4.31 18.98
CA GLU A 665 -29.51 2.94 18.48
C GLU A 665 -28.71 2.87 17.16
N CYS A 666 -27.82 1.88 17.03
CA CYS A 666 -27.04 1.68 15.82
C CYS A 666 -27.96 1.34 14.64
N LYS A 667 -28.10 2.23 13.65
CA LYS A 667 -28.96 2.02 12.48
C LYS A 667 -28.47 0.83 11.65
N HIS A 668 -27.15 0.62 11.57
CA HIS A 668 -26.57 -0.55 10.94
C HIS A 668 -27.08 -1.85 11.58
N ASN A 669 -26.89 -2.04 12.89
CA ASN A 669 -27.31 -3.26 13.59
C ASN A 669 -28.83 -3.50 13.49
N LEU A 670 -29.63 -2.44 13.65
CA LEU A 670 -31.08 -2.53 13.49
C LEU A 670 -31.50 -2.98 12.09
N THR A 671 -30.70 -2.71 11.05
CA THR A 671 -30.97 -3.20 9.70
C THR A 671 -30.91 -4.74 9.65
N TYR A 672 -29.96 -5.36 10.34
CA TYR A 672 -29.88 -6.83 10.46
C TYR A 672 -31.01 -7.37 11.32
N TRP A 673 -31.22 -6.79 12.51
CA TRP A 673 -32.24 -7.25 13.45
C TRP A 673 -33.68 -7.10 12.92
N ASP A 674 -33.95 -6.07 12.10
CA ASP A 674 -35.23 -5.89 11.40
C ASP A 674 -35.35 -6.77 10.14
N ASN A 675 -34.37 -7.63 9.85
CA ASN A 675 -34.30 -8.49 8.67
C ASN A 675 -34.43 -7.72 7.33
N LYS A 676 -33.84 -6.52 7.25
CA LYS A 676 -33.84 -5.68 6.05
C LYS A 676 -32.69 -6.03 5.13
N SER A 677 -32.84 -5.72 3.84
CA SER A 677 -31.77 -5.96 2.87
C SER A 677 -30.56 -5.05 3.09
N PHE A 678 -29.37 -5.60 2.90
CA PHE A 678 -28.09 -4.90 3.00
C PHE A 678 -27.07 -5.48 2.01
N TYR A 679 -26.13 -4.63 1.61
CA TYR A 679 -24.96 -5.03 0.82
C TYR A 679 -23.77 -5.17 1.77
N GLY A 680 -23.11 -6.33 1.74
CA GLY A 680 -21.71 -6.43 2.18
C GLY A 680 -20.79 -6.17 0.99
N PHE A 681 -19.55 -5.77 1.22
CA PHE A 681 -18.50 -5.71 0.19
C PHE A 681 -17.18 -6.13 0.84
N GLY A 682 -16.25 -6.66 0.04
CA GLY A 682 -14.95 -7.07 0.54
C GLY A 682 -14.86 -8.54 0.95
N LEU A 683 -13.62 -8.96 1.22
CA LEU A 683 -13.25 -10.32 1.60
C LEU A 683 -14.07 -10.84 2.79
N GLY A 684 -14.70 -12.01 2.65
CA GLY A 684 -15.50 -12.63 3.70
C GLY A 684 -16.83 -11.91 4.05
N SER A 685 -17.16 -10.81 3.38
CA SER A 685 -18.41 -10.08 3.61
C SER A 685 -19.63 -10.89 3.17
N THR A 686 -20.80 -10.59 3.76
CA THR A 686 -22.07 -11.22 3.38
C THR A 686 -23.04 -10.14 2.94
N SER A 687 -23.80 -10.40 1.88
CA SER A 687 -24.93 -9.57 1.46
C SER A 687 -26.23 -10.31 1.74
N PHE A 688 -27.30 -9.56 2.00
CA PHE A 688 -28.66 -10.06 2.12
C PHE A 688 -29.59 -9.20 1.27
N LEU A 689 -30.01 -9.67 0.11
CA LEU A 689 -30.79 -8.91 -0.86
C LEU A 689 -32.03 -9.70 -1.27
N GLY A 690 -33.22 -9.12 -1.16
CA GLY A 690 -34.44 -9.76 -1.66
C GLY A 690 -34.72 -11.15 -1.06
N ARG A 691 -34.31 -11.38 0.20
CA ARG A 691 -34.33 -12.67 0.93
C ARG A 691 -33.22 -13.67 0.57
N PHE A 692 -32.29 -13.30 -0.31
CA PHE A 692 -31.13 -14.11 -0.64
C PHE A 692 -29.92 -13.68 0.18
N ARG A 693 -29.25 -14.65 0.83
CA ARG A 693 -28.00 -14.44 1.55
C ARG A 693 -26.86 -15.08 0.77
N PHE A 694 -25.79 -14.33 0.52
CA PHE A 694 -24.60 -14.84 -0.12
C PHE A 694 -23.34 -14.19 0.46
N SER A 695 -22.27 -14.96 0.56
CA SER A 695 -21.02 -14.53 1.17
C SER A 695 -19.88 -14.55 0.16
N ARG A 696 -18.93 -13.63 0.33
CA ARG A 696 -17.70 -13.59 -0.45
C ARG A 696 -16.75 -14.65 0.08
N PRO A 697 -15.86 -15.19 -0.77
CA PRO A 697 -14.79 -16.05 -0.29
C PRO A 697 -13.97 -15.37 0.79
N LYS A 698 -13.40 -16.18 1.69
CA LYS A 698 -12.64 -15.70 2.85
C LYS A 698 -11.14 -15.62 2.59
N THR A 699 -10.66 -16.22 1.50
CA THR A 699 -9.25 -16.15 1.08
C THR A 699 -9.09 -15.18 -0.07
N MET A 700 -7.98 -14.43 -0.07
CA MET A 700 -7.75 -13.39 -1.07
C MET A 700 -7.72 -13.95 -2.50
N LYS A 701 -7.15 -15.16 -2.67
CA LYS A 701 -7.09 -15.85 -3.97
C LYS A 701 -8.48 -16.17 -4.51
N GLU A 702 -9.37 -16.71 -3.69
CA GLU A 702 -10.72 -17.07 -4.13
C GLU A 702 -11.59 -15.83 -4.35
N TYR A 703 -11.44 -14.82 -3.50
CA TYR A 703 -12.12 -13.53 -3.66
C TYR A 703 -11.71 -12.85 -4.97
N ALA A 704 -10.47 -13.08 -5.43
CA ALA A 704 -10.04 -12.65 -6.75
C ALA A 704 -10.67 -13.35 -7.93
N GLY A 705 -10.88 -14.66 -7.83
CA GLY A 705 -11.71 -15.35 -8.81
C GLY A 705 -13.15 -14.81 -8.79
N TYR A 706 -13.71 -14.54 -7.60
CA TYR A 706 -15.07 -14.05 -7.46
C TYR A 706 -15.28 -12.68 -8.11
N ASP A 707 -14.43 -11.69 -7.83
CA ASP A 707 -14.59 -10.33 -8.37
C ASP A 707 -14.43 -10.31 -9.89
N GLN A 708 -13.47 -11.07 -10.44
CA GLN A 708 -13.32 -11.23 -11.90
C GLN A 708 -14.59 -11.83 -12.53
N ASN A 709 -15.14 -12.90 -11.92
CA ASN A 709 -16.39 -13.50 -12.40
C ASN A 709 -17.59 -12.56 -12.28
N LEU A 710 -17.58 -11.65 -11.30
CA LEU A 710 -18.63 -10.64 -11.10
C LEU A 710 -18.56 -9.57 -12.20
N GLU A 711 -17.36 -9.09 -12.55
CA GLU A 711 -17.15 -8.17 -13.68
C GLU A 711 -17.55 -8.81 -15.02
N ASP A 712 -17.24 -10.10 -15.20
CA ASP A 712 -17.56 -10.85 -16.41
C ASP A 712 -19.07 -11.21 -16.51
N GLY A 713 -19.88 -10.86 -15.50
CA GLY A 713 -21.32 -11.12 -15.46
C GLY A 713 -21.68 -12.60 -15.25
N VAL A 714 -20.72 -13.42 -14.82
CA VAL A 714 -20.87 -14.87 -14.61
C VAL A 714 -21.47 -15.17 -13.22
N VAL A 715 -21.39 -14.22 -12.29
CA VAL A 715 -22.01 -14.32 -10.96
C VAL A 715 -23.47 -13.85 -11.02
N GLY A 716 -24.39 -14.81 -11.12
CA GLY A 716 -25.84 -14.60 -10.99
C GLY A 716 -26.42 -15.36 -9.80
N LEU A 717 -27.56 -14.90 -9.27
CA LEU A 717 -28.35 -15.69 -8.31
C LEU A 717 -28.90 -16.93 -9.04
N SER A 718 -28.56 -18.13 -8.59
CA SER A 718 -29.12 -19.37 -9.14
C SER A 718 -30.53 -19.62 -8.58
N GLU A 719 -31.40 -20.23 -9.40
CA GLU A 719 -32.78 -20.58 -9.00
C GLU A 719 -32.85 -21.57 -7.82
N ASP A 720 -31.77 -22.32 -7.54
CA ASP A 720 -31.67 -23.25 -6.40
C ASP A 720 -31.45 -22.54 -5.03
N SER A 721 -31.41 -21.20 -5.01
CA SER A 721 -31.02 -20.41 -3.82
C SER A 721 -32.18 -19.87 -2.98
N PHE A 722 -33.44 -20.23 -3.28
CA PHE A 722 -34.58 -19.76 -2.48
C PHE A 722 -34.60 -20.44 -1.09
N PRO A 723 -34.62 -19.66 0.01
CA PRO A 723 -34.67 -20.24 1.35
C PRO A 723 -35.99 -20.96 1.60
N ASP A 724 -35.93 -22.11 2.27
CA ASP A 724 -37.12 -22.82 2.75
C ASP A 724 -37.95 -21.86 3.62
N PRO A 725 -39.29 -21.77 3.44
CA PRO A 725 -40.17 -21.03 4.33
C PRO A 725 -39.93 -21.29 5.82
N LYS A 726 -39.44 -22.47 6.20
CA LYS A 726 -39.03 -22.80 7.56
C LYS A 726 -37.82 -22.00 8.03
N ASP A 727 -36.78 -21.92 7.22
CA ASP A 727 -35.56 -21.18 7.53
C ASP A 727 -35.88 -19.68 7.67
N MET A 728 -36.79 -19.18 6.83
CA MET A 728 -37.30 -17.82 6.95
C MET A 728 -38.05 -17.56 8.26
N ALA A 729 -38.87 -18.52 8.71
CA ALA A 729 -39.57 -18.41 9.98
C ALA A 729 -38.61 -18.47 11.18
N MET A 730 -37.58 -19.32 11.09
CA MET A 730 -36.52 -19.42 12.09
C MET A 730 -35.72 -18.12 12.19
N ASP A 731 -35.28 -17.55 11.07
CA ASP A 731 -34.60 -16.25 11.01
C ASP A 731 -35.46 -15.15 11.63
N ALA A 732 -36.76 -15.11 11.32
CA ALA A 732 -37.68 -14.12 11.88
C ALA A 732 -37.80 -14.21 13.41
N VAL A 733 -37.91 -15.41 13.97
CA VAL A 733 -37.95 -15.62 15.43
C VAL A 733 -36.61 -15.25 16.06
N MET A 734 -35.50 -15.74 15.50
CA MET A 734 -34.15 -15.50 16.02
C MET A 734 -33.82 -14.02 16.08
N LEU A 735 -33.99 -13.31 14.95
CA LEU A 735 -33.70 -11.89 14.84
C LEU A 735 -34.57 -11.07 15.79
N SER A 736 -35.87 -11.39 15.87
CA SER A 736 -36.80 -10.66 16.73
C SER A 736 -36.48 -10.83 18.21
N PHE A 737 -36.16 -12.06 18.63
CA PHE A 737 -35.83 -12.37 20.03
C PHE A 737 -34.46 -11.84 20.44
N GLY A 738 -33.60 -11.50 19.47
CA GLY A 738 -32.38 -10.76 19.74
C GLY A 738 -32.58 -9.28 20.07
N THR A 739 -33.81 -8.78 20.04
CA THR A 739 -34.12 -7.39 20.37
C THR A 739 -35.06 -7.28 21.57
N ALA A 740 -34.96 -6.17 22.30
CA ALA A 740 -35.90 -5.84 23.36
C ALA A 740 -37.33 -5.56 22.84
N LYS A 741 -37.51 -5.38 21.52
CA LYS A 741 -38.84 -5.25 20.88
C LYS A 741 -39.57 -6.59 20.79
N GLY A 742 -38.83 -7.69 20.61
CA GLY A 742 -39.37 -9.02 20.41
C GLY A 742 -40.13 -9.22 19.10
N LEU A 743 -40.81 -10.36 19.01
CA LEU A 743 -41.55 -10.80 17.84
C LEU A 743 -42.95 -10.19 17.80
N GLY A 744 -43.25 -9.47 16.72
CA GLY A 744 -44.61 -9.03 16.42
C GLY A 744 -45.45 -10.16 15.82
N LEU A 745 -46.46 -10.63 16.56
CA LEU A 745 -47.25 -11.80 16.15
C LEU A 745 -48.13 -11.52 14.93
N LYS A 746 -48.65 -10.29 14.79
CA LYS A 746 -49.50 -9.91 13.63
C LYS A 746 -48.75 -10.00 12.30
N SER A 747 -47.52 -9.49 12.24
CA SER A 747 -46.68 -9.56 11.04
C SER A 747 -46.21 -10.98 10.77
N PHE A 748 -45.81 -11.70 11.82
CA PHE A 748 -45.39 -13.09 11.71
C PHE A 748 -46.53 -13.99 11.19
N ARG A 749 -47.75 -13.82 11.71
CA ARG A 749 -48.97 -14.50 11.23
C ARG A 749 -49.22 -14.25 9.76
N LYS A 750 -49.12 -12.99 9.30
CA LYS A 750 -49.35 -12.63 7.90
C LYS A 750 -48.40 -13.37 6.95
N THR A 751 -47.19 -13.68 7.40
CA THR A 751 -46.16 -14.31 6.58
C THR A 751 -46.15 -15.84 6.69
N PHE A 752 -46.41 -16.41 7.89
CA PHE A 752 -46.22 -17.84 8.16
C PHE A 752 -47.48 -18.59 8.63
N GLY A 753 -48.60 -17.89 8.82
CA GLY A 753 -49.89 -18.45 9.20
C GLY A 753 -50.16 -18.51 10.72
N THR A 754 -51.42 -18.73 11.07
CA THR A 754 -51.96 -18.78 12.44
C THR A 754 -51.46 -19.97 13.25
N SER A 755 -51.38 -21.15 12.63
CA SER A 755 -50.97 -22.38 13.31
C SER A 755 -49.58 -22.27 13.93
N LEU A 756 -48.65 -21.58 13.24
CA LEU A 756 -47.28 -21.39 13.72
C LEU A 756 -47.21 -20.44 14.92
N VAL A 757 -48.04 -19.40 14.95
CA VAL A 757 -48.17 -18.48 16.09
C VAL A 757 -48.68 -19.21 17.32
N HIS A 758 -49.78 -19.95 17.19
CA HIS A 758 -50.34 -20.71 18.30
C HIS A 758 -49.33 -21.72 18.86
N TYR A 759 -48.60 -22.38 17.96
CA TYR A 759 -47.58 -23.36 18.31
C TYR A 759 -46.38 -22.74 19.06
N LEU A 760 -45.92 -21.56 18.64
CA LEU A 760 -44.92 -20.77 19.38
C LEU A 760 -45.42 -20.38 20.77
N CYS A 761 -46.64 -19.86 20.88
CA CYS A 761 -47.22 -19.46 22.16
C CYS A 761 -47.31 -20.66 23.13
N LYS A 762 -47.70 -21.83 22.62
CA LYS A 762 -47.77 -23.07 23.41
C LYS A 762 -46.38 -23.54 23.85
N ALA A 763 -45.38 -23.44 22.98
CA ALA A 763 -44.00 -23.81 23.30
C ALA A 763 -43.41 -22.93 24.41
N TYR A 764 -43.73 -21.63 24.42
CA TYR A 764 -43.21 -20.68 25.41
C TYR A 764 -44.01 -20.60 26.71
N ARG A 765 -45.17 -21.26 26.81
CA ARG A 765 -45.97 -21.34 28.04
C ARG A 765 -45.17 -21.58 29.34
N PRO A 766 -44.26 -22.58 29.45
CA PRO A 766 -43.50 -22.79 30.68
C PRO A 766 -42.57 -21.61 31.01
N PHE A 767 -42.08 -20.89 30.00
CA PHE A 767 -41.16 -19.75 30.15
C PHE A 767 -41.88 -18.44 30.43
N VAL A 768 -43.16 -18.32 30.03
CA VAL A 768 -44.05 -17.25 30.51
C VAL A 768 -44.41 -17.47 31.98
N LYS A 769 -44.56 -18.73 32.42
CA LYS A 769 -44.79 -19.04 33.84
C LYS A 769 -43.59 -18.75 34.72
N SER A 770 -42.37 -19.01 34.23
CA SER A 770 -41.15 -18.73 34.97
C SER A 770 -40.65 -17.29 34.81
N GLY A 771 -41.33 -16.45 34.03
CA GLY A 771 -41.00 -15.04 33.83
C GLY A 771 -39.92 -14.74 32.79
N HIS A 772 -39.29 -15.77 32.22
CA HIS A 772 -38.21 -15.61 31.24
C HIS A 772 -38.71 -15.05 29.90
N VAL A 773 -39.97 -15.34 29.53
CA VAL A 773 -40.64 -14.80 28.34
C VAL A 773 -41.81 -13.93 28.78
N VAL A 774 -41.97 -12.77 28.15
CA VAL A 774 -43.08 -11.84 28.44
C VAL A 774 -43.94 -11.62 27.19
N CYS A 775 -45.25 -11.64 27.40
CA CYS A 775 -46.26 -11.40 26.38
C CYS A 775 -46.86 -10.02 26.56
N LEU A 776 -47.01 -9.27 25.47
CA LEU A 776 -47.49 -7.89 25.48
C LEU A 776 -48.69 -7.69 24.57
N ASP A 777 -49.58 -6.80 24.97
CA ASP A 777 -50.71 -6.36 24.15
C ASP A 777 -50.29 -5.33 23.08
N ARG A 778 -51.27 -4.83 22.31
CA ARG A 778 -51.04 -3.82 21.25
C ARG A 778 -50.48 -2.49 21.77
N HIS A 779 -50.67 -2.18 23.05
CA HIS A 779 -50.16 -1.00 23.73
C HIS A 779 -48.82 -1.27 24.44
N ARG A 780 -48.23 -2.46 24.25
CA ARG A 780 -47.02 -2.95 24.92
C ARG A 780 -47.17 -3.10 26.44
N SER A 781 -48.39 -3.28 26.93
CA SER A 781 -48.66 -3.61 28.33
C SER A 781 -48.50 -5.10 28.60
N LEU A 782 -47.98 -5.47 29.77
CA LEU A 782 -47.73 -6.86 30.16
C LEU A 782 -49.05 -7.63 30.30
N ILE A 783 -49.14 -8.78 29.64
CA ILE A 783 -50.23 -9.73 29.81
C ILE A 783 -49.87 -10.68 30.95
N THR A 784 -50.76 -10.83 31.93
CA THR A 784 -50.53 -11.71 33.08
C THR A 784 -50.46 -13.17 32.65
N THR A 785 -49.66 -13.97 33.36
CA THR A 785 -49.44 -15.39 33.08
C THR A 785 -50.75 -16.19 33.04
N ASP A 786 -51.68 -15.89 33.94
CA ASP A 786 -52.99 -16.56 34.00
C ASP A 786 -53.85 -16.22 32.79
N ARG A 787 -53.88 -14.94 32.38
CA ARG A 787 -54.59 -14.50 31.19
C ARG A 787 -53.99 -15.13 29.94
N PHE A 788 -52.67 -15.13 29.80
CA PHE A 788 -52.00 -15.79 28.67
C PHE A 788 -52.31 -17.30 28.62
N CYS A 789 -52.29 -18.00 29.76
CA CYS A 789 -52.61 -19.42 29.82
C CYS A 789 -54.07 -19.72 29.43
N ALA A 790 -55.02 -18.83 29.75
CA ALA A 790 -56.41 -18.96 29.33
C ALA A 790 -56.57 -18.77 27.81
N LEU A 791 -55.85 -17.80 27.23
CA LEU A 791 -55.87 -17.51 25.79
C LEU A 791 -55.32 -18.66 24.94
N LEU A 792 -54.47 -19.54 25.48
CA LEU A 792 -53.96 -20.71 24.74
C LEU A 792 -55.04 -21.75 24.40
N SER A 793 -56.25 -21.63 24.93
CA SER A 793 -57.38 -22.53 24.62
C SER A 793 -58.24 -22.05 23.44
N ASP A 794 -58.05 -20.81 22.98
CA ASP A 794 -58.80 -20.19 21.90
C ASP A 794 -57.85 -19.52 20.89
N GLU A 795 -57.76 -20.07 19.68
CA GLU A 795 -56.87 -19.56 18.63
C GLU A 795 -57.23 -18.16 18.14
N GLU A 796 -58.50 -17.75 18.20
CA GLU A 796 -58.90 -16.40 17.77
C GLU A 796 -58.63 -15.37 18.87
N GLU A 797 -58.89 -15.72 20.15
CA GLU A 797 -58.72 -14.78 21.26
C GLU A 797 -57.23 -14.44 21.52
N ILE A 798 -56.32 -15.42 21.34
CA ILE A 798 -54.88 -15.18 21.49
C ILE A 798 -54.35 -14.21 20.43
N GLU A 799 -54.92 -14.25 19.23
CA GLU A 799 -54.50 -13.44 18.09
C GLU A 799 -54.93 -11.98 18.21
N GLU A 800 -56.08 -11.71 18.82
CA GLU A 800 -56.55 -10.35 19.07
C GLU A 800 -55.87 -9.72 20.29
N THR A 801 -55.48 -10.54 21.27
CA THR A 801 -55.00 -10.06 22.57
C THR A 801 -53.48 -9.98 22.66
N VAL A 802 -52.74 -10.99 22.20
CA VAL A 802 -51.27 -11.02 22.27
C VAL A 802 -50.67 -10.42 21.00
N ALA A 803 -50.12 -9.22 21.12
CA ALA A 803 -49.51 -8.54 19.97
C ALA A 803 -48.01 -8.85 19.83
N PHE A 804 -47.30 -9.01 20.95
CA PHE A 804 -45.85 -9.24 20.96
C PHE A 804 -45.43 -10.31 21.97
N ILE A 805 -44.35 -11.03 21.65
CA ILE A 805 -43.64 -11.92 22.56
C ILE A 805 -42.17 -11.52 22.56
N ARG A 806 -41.57 -11.35 23.73
CA ARG A 806 -40.14 -11.03 23.87
C ARG A 806 -39.51 -11.71 25.07
N LEU A 807 -38.18 -11.75 25.09
CA LEU A 807 -37.41 -12.17 26.25
C LEU A 807 -37.48 -11.10 27.36
N SER A 808 -37.52 -11.54 28.61
CA SER A 808 -37.34 -10.65 29.77
C SER A 808 -35.88 -10.23 29.90
N ASP A 809 -35.64 -9.10 30.55
CA ASP A 809 -34.32 -8.51 30.74
C ASP A 809 -34.02 -8.42 32.26
N PRO A 810 -32.89 -8.97 32.75
CA PRO A 810 -31.83 -9.69 32.01
C PRO A 810 -32.07 -11.19 31.84
N ASP A 811 -32.94 -11.80 32.66
CA ASP A 811 -32.98 -13.26 32.84
C ASP A 811 -33.40 -14.04 31.58
N GLY A 812 -34.31 -13.50 30.78
CA GLY A 812 -34.70 -14.09 29.49
C GLY A 812 -33.60 -14.02 28.44
N PHE A 813 -32.85 -12.91 28.38
CA PHE A 813 -31.74 -12.73 27.45
C PHE A 813 -30.57 -13.66 27.75
N LEU A 814 -30.29 -13.95 29.03
CA LEU A 814 -29.31 -14.95 29.45
C LEU A 814 -29.62 -16.35 28.88
N LEU A 815 -30.90 -16.71 28.76
CA LEU A 815 -31.35 -17.99 28.21
C LEU A 815 -31.75 -17.92 26.73
N SER A 816 -31.42 -16.83 26.04
CA SER A 816 -31.87 -16.56 24.66
C SER A 816 -31.59 -17.72 23.69
N ASN A 817 -30.39 -18.31 23.75
CA ASN A 817 -30.00 -19.45 22.92
C ASN A 817 -30.89 -20.69 23.15
N GLU A 818 -31.17 -21.03 24.40
CA GLU A 818 -32.01 -22.18 24.75
C GLU A 818 -33.46 -21.95 24.32
N LEU A 819 -33.97 -20.75 24.59
CA LEU A 819 -35.34 -20.36 24.27
C LEU A 819 -35.59 -20.30 22.76
N ILE A 820 -34.63 -19.83 21.97
CA ILE A 820 -34.75 -19.83 20.50
C ILE A 820 -34.64 -21.24 19.94
N SER A 821 -33.71 -22.04 20.46
CA SER A 821 -33.53 -23.44 20.03
C SER A 821 -34.80 -24.28 20.23
N LEU A 822 -35.57 -24.01 21.28
CA LEU A 822 -36.85 -24.66 21.53
C LEU A 822 -37.90 -24.39 20.44
N ALA A 823 -37.96 -23.16 19.91
CA ALA A 823 -38.83 -22.86 18.77
C ALA A 823 -38.41 -23.67 17.52
N PHE A 824 -37.10 -23.79 17.27
CA PHE A 824 -36.56 -24.49 16.09
C PHE A 824 -36.83 -26.00 16.12
N GLN A 825 -36.64 -26.66 17.26
CA GLN A 825 -36.93 -28.08 17.43
C GLN A 825 -38.39 -28.40 17.11
N ARG A 826 -39.27 -27.47 17.46
CA ARG A 826 -40.72 -27.63 17.39
C ARG A 826 -41.25 -27.32 15.98
N PHE A 827 -40.68 -26.35 15.26
CA PHE A 827 -41.04 -26.09 13.85
C PHE A 827 -40.80 -27.29 12.93
N LYS A 828 -39.83 -28.15 13.23
CA LYS A 828 -39.65 -29.42 12.50
C LYS A 828 -40.84 -30.37 12.65
N VAL A 829 -41.52 -30.37 13.80
CA VAL A 829 -42.67 -31.25 14.10
C VAL A 829 -43.97 -30.67 13.54
N GLY A 830 -44.15 -29.35 13.59
CA GLY A 830 -45.38 -28.69 13.11
C GLY A 830 -45.62 -28.79 11.59
N PHE A 831 -44.56 -28.89 10.78
CA PHE A 831 -44.68 -28.97 9.32
C PHE A 831 -44.74 -30.41 8.74
N LEU A 832 -44.41 -31.45 9.52
CA LEU A 832 -44.32 -32.84 9.06
C LEU A 832 -45.38 -33.77 9.65
N GLY A 833 -46.23 -33.29 10.55
CA GLY A 833 -47.18 -34.12 11.29
C GLY A 833 -46.50 -35.00 12.36
N PRO A 834 -47.29 -35.57 13.30
CA PRO A 834 -46.76 -36.28 14.47
C PRO A 834 -46.02 -37.60 14.18
N GLU A 835 -46.10 -38.15 12.96
CA GLU A 835 -45.51 -39.45 12.62
C GLU A 835 -44.02 -39.42 12.24
N ALA A 836 -43.42 -38.24 12.01
CA ALA A 836 -42.01 -38.11 11.64
C ALA A 836 -41.03 -38.00 12.83
N ALA A 837 -41.48 -38.25 14.07
CA ALA A 837 -40.68 -38.09 15.29
C ALA A 837 -39.60 -39.18 15.51
N GLY A 838 -39.40 -40.10 14.56
CA GLY A 838 -38.52 -41.26 14.70
C GLY A 838 -37.08 -41.12 14.17
N PHE A 839 -36.71 -40.05 13.46
CA PHE A 839 -35.34 -39.89 12.97
C PHE A 839 -34.46 -39.14 13.97
N CYS A 840 -33.86 -39.95 14.84
CA CYS A 840 -32.83 -39.58 15.80
C CYS A 840 -31.64 -38.89 15.13
N TRP A 841 -31.14 -37.88 15.82
CA TRP A 841 -29.97 -37.06 15.51
C TRP A 841 -28.73 -37.95 15.33
N SER A 842 -28.27 -38.19 14.09
CA SER A 842 -26.98 -38.83 13.85
C SER A 842 -25.84 -37.83 14.07
N SER A 843 -25.36 -37.85 15.31
CA SER A 843 -24.04 -37.51 15.86
C SER A 843 -22.84 -37.25 14.90
N ARG A 844 -22.93 -36.31 13.95
CA ARG A 844 -21.72 -35.76 13.26
C ARG A 844 -21.50 -34.25 13.46
N ARG A 845 -22.36 -33.55 14.19
CA ARG A 845 -22.16 -32.12 14.59
C ARG A 845 -22.32 -31.85 16.09
N ALA A 846 -22.42 -32.90 16.89
CA ALA A 846 -22.73 -32.86 18.32
C ALA A 846 -21.52 -32.82 19.26
N GLY A 847 -20.29 -32.82 18.72
CA GLY A 847 -19.06 -32.93 19.49
C GLY A 847 -18.26 -31.63 19.66
N LYS A 848 -18.79 -30.49 19.22
CA LYS A 848 -18.16 -29.17 19.41
C LYS A 848 -19.08 -28.34 20.30
N GLY A 849 -18.55 -27.90 21.45
CA GLY A 849 -19.30 -27.24 22.52
C GLY A 849 -20.24 -26.16 22.03
N HIS A 850 -21.36 -25.99 22.74
CA HIS A 850 -22.45 -25.05 22.50
C HIS A 850 -21.99 -23.75 21.84
N SER A 851 -22.00 -23.72 20.50
CA SER A 851 -21.72 -22.51 19.74
C SER A 851 -22.96 -21.63 19.81
N ASN A 852 -22.80 -20.47 20.44
CA ASN A 852 -23.80 -19.42 20.58
C ASN A 852 -24.50 -19.21 19.22
N VAL A 853 -25.82 -19.42 19.15
CA VAL A 853 -26.59 -19.33 17.89
C VAL A 853 -26.52 -17.91 17.33
N PHE A 854 -26.34 -16.91 18.20
CA PHE A 854 -26.08 -15.54 17.81
C PHE A 854 -24.67 -15.28 17.28
N ALA A 855 -23.68 -16.15 17.53
CA ALA A 855 -22.31 -15.96 17.03
C ALA A 855 -22.23 -15.89 15.49
N GLN A 856 -23.17 -16.52 14.77
CA GLN A 856 -23.23 -16.44 13.30
C GLN A 856 -23.77 -15.09 12.80
N ILE A 857 -24.70 -14.46 13.54
CA ILE A 857 -25.18 -13.10 13.23
C ILE A 857 -24.16 -12.06 13.70
N TYR A 858 -23.55 -12.27 14.87
CA TYR A 858 -22.42 -11.46 15.35
C TYR A 858 -21.21 -11.52 14.43
N ALA A 859 -20.91 -12.66 13.79
CA ALA A 859 -19.89 -12.76 12.75
C ALA A 859 -20.15 -11.84 11.53
N CYS A 860 -21.40 -11.45 11.29
CA CYS A 860 -21.79 -10.50 10.25
C CYS A 860 -21.85 -9.04 10.77
N LEU A 861 -21.98 -8.83 12.07
CA LEU A 861 -22.06 -7.52 12.74
C LEU A 861 -20.68 -7.01 13.23
N ASP A 862 -19.76 -7.92 13.54
CA ASP A 862 -18.36 -7.65 13.91
C ASP A 862 -17.46 -8.84 13.48
N PRO A 863 -16.63 -8.69 12.42
CA PRO A 863 -15.71 -9.72 11.96
C PRO A 863 -14.57 -10.06 12.93
N ARG A 864 -14.36 -9.30 14.02
CA ARG A 864 -13.32 -9.60 15.04
C ARG A 864 -13.71 -10.78 15.93
N ALA A 865 -15.01 -11.00 16.19
CA ALA A 865 -15.49 -12.21 16.85
C ALA A 865 -15.10 -13.48 16.05
N THR A 866 -15.08 -13.39 14.72
CA THR A 866 -14.62 -14.48 13.83
C THR A 866 -13.11 -14.63 13.74
N ASN A 867 -12.32 -13.54 13.81
CA ASN A 867 -10.85 -13.64 13.81
C ASN A 867 -10.32 -14.26 15.14
N HIS A 868 -11.08 -14.10 16.23
CA HIS A 868 -10.82 -14.83 17.46
C HIS A 868 -11.33 -16.28 17.43
N ALA A 869 -12.38 -16.64 16.69
CA ALA A 869 -12.83 -18.03 16.62
C ALA A 869 -11.94 -18.97 15.78
N TYR A 870 -11.24 -18.47 14.74
CA TYR A 870 -10.75 -19.34 13.67
C TYR A 870 -9.29 -19.81 13.72
N ARG A 871 -8.42 -19.27 14.58
CA ARG A 871 -7.04 -19.81 14.74
C ARG A 871 -6.98 -21.19 15.42
N GLY A 872 -8.07 -21.66 16.03
CA GLY A 872 -8.16 -22.98 16.66
C GLY A 872 -8.68 -24.10 15.74
N MET A 873 -9.48 -23.80 14.72
CA MET A 873 -10.06 -24.83 13.85
C MET A 873 -9.07 -25.44 12.84
N MET A 874 -7.97 -24.74 12.52
CA MET A 874 -6.96 -25.19 11.55
C MET A 874 -5.96 -26.23 12.09
N ALA A 875 -6.03 -26.61 13.37
CA ALA A 875 -5.12 -27.62 13.95
C ALA A 875 -5.70 -29.06 13.95
N GLU A 876 -6.98 -29.25 13.61
CA GLU A 876 -7.62 -30.59 13.71
C GLU A 876 -8.02 -31.24 12.38
N GLU A 877 -7.91 -30.58 11.22
CA GLU A 877 -8.25 -31.21 9.91
C GLU A 877 -7.06 -31.89 9.21
N SER A 878 -5.93 -32.09 9.91
CA SER A 878 -4.76 -32.85 9.39
C SER A 878 -4.57 -34.25 9.99
N LYS A 879 -5.54 -34.77 10.75
CA LYS A 879 -5.47 -36.13 11.32
C LYS A 879 -6.80 -36.88 11.22
N CYS A 880 -7.15 -37.34 10.03
CA CYS A 880 -7.86 -38.61 9.86
C CYS A 880 -7.86 -39.03 8.38
N THR A 881 -6.77 -39.69 7.97
CA THR A 881 -6.77 -40.63 6.85
C THR A 881 -6.22 -41.95 7.37
N ILE A 882 -7.09 -42.74 8.00
CA ILE A 882 -7.29 -44.19 7.78
C ILE A 882 -8.80 -44.38 7.79
#